data_AF-A0A3C0AG08-F1
#
_entry.id   AF-A0A3C0AG08-F1
#
_cell.length_a   1.000
_cell.length_b   1.000
_cell.length_c   1.000
_cell.angle_alpha   90.00
_cell.angle_beta   90.00
_cell.angle_gamma   90.00
#
_symmetry.space_group_name_H-M   'P 1'
#
loop_
_entity.id
_entity.type
_entity.pdbx_description
1 polymer ?
#
loop_
_entity_poly.entity_id
_entity_poly.type
_entity_poly.pdbx_seq_one_letter_code
_entity_poly.pdbx_strand_id
1 'polypeptide(L)'
;MGNSEQSAEQSNAVTGKKKRSPVERAIVWGLIAVALLVVLIEWNARAGYSKTLAALQERIELSDKQNGEAFLLDEAKTMISGFPLGKEELTNKGKRLQYHWFSLFRSYDIQLTTDDEDIVLALKTEAVPNEDALPQFVAPQNQAQPNKPPIAAHQLSLPDKGLDREFKDVVVMSTDQLDSQVDELKGILTREIVRQALLIGGRDGLGRKTRDASLRGDVKLVENPELFPLQLITHINRNREVSIDLILPFKTELAYRWNSEPFTLPEEFAFEALVEHSEALSRGGFVEALQEAGYSGKAAEWKDESDLPEKTLKQIKEWSFISQYTVAQDMHSAIAAEGESPERLAMLARAYANLGCLTERLMSPAHKVLKARALLYAERLTDRCEDSPWSLAYRAYVRTFVGRHHSALADLNTIQSQAGEGDGKRPLPEWLDLIEAYCLYKPEVLEKATRDENRKYMAIYLSALQTDPELDAKQAMSSYETLLKLEPACIRALDQMNDVPSLGNLSSVTGERQYELWEELFEKLQAGNLPKIPRDHIDAHLAFLFKSKAALSFRERITRQMKSSDSTQHEPSANALGQLLQEVSYLLVCRKMRFLTDFFSVNPDNQIELHESLVAGHPYGPYLKIYSSIPADVEASYKNMFGSYDPNELEISVGKLITDSYGYLQYEDYMQLKDAAVNNLDPVFYDQLQYSRFLVKQRAYSRNLLGDIARTMLEISPHQPQTIAMNIDANK
;
A
#
# COMPACT_ATOMS: atom_id res chain seq x y z
N MET A 1 -41.44 41.80 -63.47
CA MET A 1 -42.57 40.90 -63.75
C MET A 1 -42.73 39.99 -62.54
N GLY A 2 -43.85 39.90 -61.84
CA GLY A 2 -45.08 40.69 -61.91
C GLY A 2 -46.06 40.24 -60.82
N ASN A 3 -46.59 41.21 -60.08
CA ASN A 3 -48.02 41.44 -59.76
C ASN A 3 -49.05 40.37 -60.22
N SER A 4 -50.15 40.12 -59.48
CA SER A 4 -50.60 40.67 -58.17
C SER A 4 -51.93 40.06 -57.72
N GLU A 5 -52.18 40.01 -56.39
CA GLU A 5 -53.52 40.18 -55.74
C GLU A 5 -54.62 39.13 -56.07
N GLN A 6 -55.83 39.08 -55.47
CA GLN A 6 -56.57 39.81 -54.40
C GLN A 6 -57.54 38.76 -53.74
N SER A 7 -58.17 38.84 -52.55
CA SER A 7 -58.42 39.82 -51.47
C SER A 7 -58.42 39.02 -50.13
N ALA A 8 -58.23 39.50 -48.89
CA ALA A 8 -58.52 40.73 -48.14
C ALA A 8 -59.92 40.83 -47.50
N GLU A 9 -59.96 40.84 -46.16
CA GLU A 9 -60.90 41.67 -45.38
C GLU A 9 -60.30 42.03 -44.00
N GLN A 10 -60.49 43.28 -43.55
CA GLN A 10 -60.06 43.78 -42.24
C GLN A 10 -61.28 44.32 -41.49
N SER A 11 -61.31 44.19 -40.16
CA SER A 11 -62.15 45.04 -39.31
C SER A 11 -61.34 45.57 -38.11
N ASN A 12 -61.51 46.86 -37.83
CA ASN A 12 -60.77 47.57 -36.78
C ASN A 12 -61.46 47.43 -35.43
N ALA A 13 -60.68 47.25 -34.36
CA ALA A 13 -61.14 47.36 -32.97
C ALA A 13 -60.22 48.29 -32.18
N VAL A 14 -60.80 49.32 -31.55
CA VAL A 14 -60.08 50.44 -30.91
C VAL A 14 -59.65 50.11 -29.48
N THR A 15 -58.61 50.80 -29.01
CA THR A 15 -57.97 50.65 -27.70
C THR A 15 -58.93 50.67 -26.50
N GLY A 16 -58.95 49.57 -25.72
CA GLY A 16 -59.56 49.50 -24.39
C GLY A 16 -58.56 49.03 -23.34
N LYS A 17 -57.85 49.96 -22.67
CA LYS A 17 -57.00 49.62 -21.51
C LYS A 17 -57.88 49.17 -20.34
N LYS A 18 -58.12 47.87 -20.19
CA LYS A 18 -58.72 47.28 -18.98
C LYS A 18 -57.93 47.74 -17.75
N LYS A 19 -58.54 48.58 -16.91
CA LYS A 19 -58.04 48.86 -15.56
C LYS A 19 -58.10 47.54 -14.78
N ARG A 20 -56.94 46.91 -14.52
CA ARG A 20 -56.82 45.73 -13.63
C ARG A 20 -57.54 46.02 -12.31
N SER A 21 -58.28 45.04 -11.81
CA SER A 21 -59.11 45.16 -10.62
C SER A 21 -58.28 45.60 -9.41
N PRO A 22 -58.82 46.44 -8.50
CA PRO A 22 -58.19 46.71 -7.21
C PRO A 22 -57.91 45.41 -6.42
N VAL A 23 -58.79 44.40 -6.55
CA VAL A 23 -58.65 43.10 -5.89
C VAL A 23 -57.52 42.27 -6.52
N GLU A 24 -57.42 42.21 -7.85
CA GLU A 24 -56.30 41.56 -8.54
C GLU A 24 -54.97 42.21 -8.14
N ARG A 25 -54.94 43.55 -8.02
CA ARG A 25 -53.77 44.28 -7.55
C ARG A 25 -53.41 43.95 -6.11
N ALA A 26 -54.40 43.88 -5.21
CA ALA A 26 -54.18 43.51 -3.81
C ALA A 26 -53.63 42.07 -3.68
N ILE A 27 -54.17 41.11 -4.45
CA ILE A 27 -53.69 39.73 -4.48
C ILE A 27 -52.27 39.66 -5.03
N VAL A 28 -51.97 40.32 -6.16
CA VAL A 28 -50.62 40.33 -6.74
C VAL A 28 -49.60 41.01 -5.81
N TRP A 29 -49.94 42.13 -5.17
CA TRP A 29 -49.07 42.75 -4.18
C TRP A 29 -48.90 41.91 -2.92
N GLY A 30 -49.93 41.17 -2.49
CA GLY A 30 -49.83 40.19 -1.41
C GLY A 30 -48.88 39.04 -1.74
N LEU A 31 -49.00 38.45 -2.94
CA LEU A 31 -48.08 37.41 -3.42
C LEU A 31 -46.65 37.92 -3.59
N ILE A 32 -46.46 39.15 -4.08
CA ILE A 32 -45.14 39.80 -4.13
C ILE A 32 -44.58 40.02 -2.73
N ALA A 33 -45.39 40.48 -1.76
CA ALA A 33 -44.95 40.66 -0.38
C ALA A 33 -44.56 39.34 0.29
N VAL A 34 -45.30 38.24 0.04
CA VAL A 34 -44.94 36.89 0.51
C VAL A 34 -43.66 36.39 -0.16
N ALA A 35 -43.50 36.58 -1.47
CA ALA A 35 -42.27 36.20 -2.17
C ALA A 35 -41.04 36.98 -1.68
N LEU A 36 -41.19 38.29 -1.43
CA LEU A 36 -40.13 39.12 -0.82
C LEU A 36 -39.82 38.70 0.62
N LEU A 37 -40.83 38.30 1.41
CA LEU A 37 -40.63 37.77 2.75
C LEU A 37 -39.83 36.46 2.73
N VAL A 38 -40.15 35.53 1.81
CA VAL A 38 -39.36 34.30 1.61
C VAL A 38 -37.93 34.63 1.20
N VAL A 39 -37.72 35.53 0.25
CA VAL A 39 -36.36 35.96 -0.17
C VAL A 39 -35.59 36.59 0.99
N LEU A 40 -36.24 37.36 1.87
CA LEU A 40 -35.61 37.94 3.06
C LEU A 40 -35.25 36.87 4.12
N ILE A 41 -36.10 35.86 4.31
CA ILE A 41 -35.83 34.71 5.20
C ILE A 41 -34.62 33.92 4.67
N GLU A 42 -34.61 33.53 3.39
CA GLU A 42 -33.50 32.79 2.80
C GLU A 42 -32.20 33.60 2.75
N TRP A 43 -32.28 34.92 2.52
CA TRP A 43 -31.11 35.80 2.64
C TRP A 43 -30.60 35.82 4.08
N ASN A 44 -31.45 36.06 5.07
CA ASN A 44 -31.05 36.06 6.49
C ASN A 44 -30.43 34.72 6.89
N ALA A 45 -31.00 33.60 6.45
CA ALA A 45 -30.47 32.30 6.78
C ALA A 45 -29.10 32.06 6.13
N ARG A 46 -29.01 32.15 4.80
CA ARG A 46 -27.76 31.90 4.07
C ARG A 46 -26.63 32.86 4.46
N ALA A 47 -26.92 34.16 4.53
CA ALA A 47 -25.92 35.19 4.81
C ALA A 47 -25.61 35.36 6.31
N GLY A 48 -26.54 35.00 7.19
CA GLY A 48 -26.30 34.91 8.63
C GLY A 48 -25.40 33.72 8.97
N TYR A 49 -25.78 32.53 8.49
CA TYR A 49 -24.98 31.31 8.60
C TYR A 49 -23.57 31.50 8.03
N SER A 50 -23.43 31.95 6.78
CA SER A 50 -22.10 32.02 6.14
C SER A 50 -21.16 33.03 6.79
N LYS A 51 -21.68 34.17 7.27
CA LYS A 51 -20.88 35.16 8.02
C LYS A 51 -20.46 34.64 9.39
N THR A 52 -21.38 33.95 10.08
CA THR A 52 -21.10 33.37 11.40
C THR A 52 -20.06 32.27 11.28
N LEU A 53 -20.23 31.35 10.32
CA LEU A 53 -19.29 30.27 10.06
C LEU A 53 -17.89 30.81 9.76
N ALA A 54 -17.75 31.76 8.83
CA ALA A 54 -16.46 32.37 8.50
C ALA A 54 -15.80 33.08 9.69
N ALA A 55 -16.55 33.89 10.46
CA ALA A 55 -16.00 34.61 11.62
C ALA A 55 -15.56 33.66 12.75
N LEU A 56 -16.32 32.57 12.99
CA LEU A 56 -15.95 31.55 13.97
C LEU A 56 -14.72 30.76 13.52
N GLN A 57 -14.61 30.42 12.22
CA GLN A 57 -13.43 29.73 11.66
C GLN A 57 -12.17 30.61 11.74
N GLU A 58 -12.24 31.87 11.27
CA GLU A 58 -11.14 32.83 11.34
C GLU A 58 -10.64 33.02 12.78
N ARG A 59 -11.53 33.03 13.77
CA ARG A 59 -11.17 33.14 15.18
C ARG A 59 -10.53 31.88 15.77
N ILE A 60 -10.95 30.68 15.34
CA ILE A 60 -10.31 29.41 15.70
C ILE A 60 -8.90 29.34 15.10
N GLU A 61 -8.74 29.70 13.82
CA GLU A 61 -7.41 29.84 13.19
C GLU A 61 -6.50 30.88 13.87
N LEU A 62 -7.06 31.80 14.67
CA LEU A 62 -6.31 32.78 15.46
C LEU A 62 -5.93 32.27 16.86
N SER A 63 -6.76 31.41 17.49
CA SER A 63 -6.37 30.72 18.74
C SER A 63 -5.33 29.62 18.50
N ASP A 64 -5.39 28.93 17.36
CA ASP A 64 -4.55 27.76 17.05
C ASP A 64 -3.09 28.12 16.67
N LYS A 65 -2.76 29.42 16.64
CA LYS A 65 -1.39 29.92 16.39
C LYS A 65 -0.55 29.86 17.67
N GLN A 66 0.78 29.73 17.53
CA GLN A 66 1.69 29.80 18.68
C GLN A 66 1.52 31.14 19.44
N ASN A 67 1.11 31.03 20.71
CA ASN A 67 0.73 32.14 21.60
C ASN A 67 -0.56 32.89 21.20
N GLY A 68 -1.51 32.24 20.51
CA GLY A 68 -2.85 32.76 20.30
C GLY A 68 -3.65 32.90 21.60
N GLU A 69 -4.54 33.90 21.68
CA GLU A 69 -5.44 34.07 22.83
C GLU A 69 -6.60 33.07 22.74
N ALA A 70 -6.93 32.42 23.86
CA ALA A 70 -8.00 31.43 23.95
C ALA A 70 -9.34 32.00 23.46
N PHE A 71 -10.14 31.18 22.76
CA PHE A 71 -11.42 31.63 22.20
C PHE A 71 -12.56 31.40 23.19
N LEU A 72 -13.07 32.47 23.80
CA LEU A 72 -14.10 32.40 24.83
C LEU A 72 -15.51 32.36 24.25
N LEU A 73 -16.43 31.65 24.92
CA LEU A 73 -17.82 31.50 24.51
C LEU A 73 -18.56 32.85 24.35
N ASP A 74 -18.32 33.81 25.24
CA ASP A 74 -18.94 35.13 25.14
C ASP A 74 -18.40 35.94 23.94
N GLU A 75 -17.16 35.71 23.52
CA GLU A 75 -16.64 36.24 22.26
C GLU A 75 -17.38 35.60 21.06
N ALA A 76 -17.47 34.26 21.03
CA ALA A 76 -18.19 33.53 20.00
C ALA A 76 -19.66 33.95 19.87
N LYS A 77 -20.33 34.25 21.00
CA LYS A 77 -21.69 34.79 21.05
C LYS A 77 -21.83 36.16 20.36
N THR A 78 -20.76 36.97 20.27
CA THR A 78 -20.79 38.25 19.54
C THR A 78 -20.59 38.10 18.02
N MET A 79 -20.04 36.98 17.55
CA MET A 79 -19.77 36.71 16.13
C MET A 79 -21.01 36.19 15.37
N ILE A 80 -22.08 35.84 16.09
CA ILE A 80 -23.34 35.34 15.53
C ILE A 80 -24.05 36.42 14.70
N SER A 81 -24.20 36.16 13.39
CA SER A 81 -24.75 37.08 12.41
C SER A 81 -26.18 36.73 11.97
N GLY A 82 -27.04 37.75 11.85
CA GLY A 82 -28.45 37.58 11.47
C GLY A 82 -29.33 37.16 12.65
N PHE A 83 -30.42 36.45 12.37
CA PHE A 83 -31.40 36.05 13.39
C PHE A 83 -31.59 34.52 13.47
N PRO A 84 -30.64 33.77 14.08
CA PRO A 84 -30.85 32.37 14.43
C PRO A 84 -31.68 32.20 15.70
N LEU A 85 -32.27 31.00 15.86
CA LEU A 85 -32.76 30.50 17.14
C LEU A 85 -31.59 29.82 17.87
N GLY A 86 -31.18 30.40 19.01
CA GLY A 86 -30.14 29.84 19.87
C GLY A 86 -30.71 28.96 20.98
N LYS A 87 -30.06 27.83 21.25
CA LYS A 87 -30.32 26.95 22.41
C LYS A 87 -29.00 26.65 23.12
N GLU A 88 -28.96 26.82 24.44
CA GLU A 88 -27.81 26.49 25.29
C GLU A 88 -28.17 25.29 26.19
N GLU A 89 -27.31 24.26 26.21
CA GLU A 89 -27.45 23.04 27.01
C GLU A 89 -26.18 22.81 27.82
N LEU A 90 -26.32 22.46 29.11
CA LEU A 90 -25.22 22.01 29.95
C LEU A 90 -24.92 20.53 29.70
N THR A 91 -23.64 20.18 29.66
CA THR A 91 -23.15 18.81 29.49
C THR A 91 -22.21 18.43 30.64
N ASN A 92 -21.75 17.17 30.68
CA ASN A 92 -20.90 16.68 31.77
C ASN A 92 -19.43 17.15 31.71
N LYS A 93 -19.08 18.03 30.76
CA LYS A 93 -17.72 18.58 30.49
C LYS A 93 -17.80 19.93 29.75
N GLY A 94 -18.59 20.88 30.25
CA GLY A 94 -18.83 22.18 29.61
C GLY A 94 -20.20 22.33 28.93
N LYS A 95 -20.35 23.38 28.11
CA LYS A 95 -21.62 23.79 27.49
C LYS A 95 -21.69 23.43 26.01
N ARG A 96 -22.92 23.28 25.51
CA ARG A 96 -23.25 23.11 24.10
C ARG A 96 -24.21 24.20 23.68
N LEU A 97 -23.90 24.89 22.58
CA LEU A 97 -24.80 25.85 21.97
C LEU A 97 -25.14 25.42 20.55
N GLN A 98 -26.42 25.48 20.20
CA GLN A 98 -26.90 25.27 18.84
C GLN A 98 -27.59 26.55 18.34
N TYR A 99 -27.21 26.99 17.14
CA TYR A 99 -27.81 28.10 16.42
C TYR A 99 -28.44 27.59 15.12
N HIS A 100 -29.76 27.73 15.01
CA HIS A 100 -30.53 27.33 13.82
C HIS A 100 -31.04 28.57 13.08
N TRP A 101 -30.61 28.77 11.84
CA TRP A 101 -31.18 29.80 10.96
C TRP A 101 -32.35 29.20 10.15
N PHE A 102 -33.56 29.62 10.47
CA PHE A 102 -34.76 29.14 9.80
C PHE A 102 -34.76 29.44 8.29
N SER A 103 -34.85 28.40 7.47
CA SER A 103 -35.03 28.41 6.01
C SER A 103 -36.16 27.46 5.64
N LEU A 104 -36.82 27.73 4.51
CA LEU A 104 -37.86 26.88 3.91
C LEU A 104 -37.30 25.82 2.95
N PHE A 105 -36.00 25.86 2.64
CA PHE A 105 -35.38 25.02 1.62
C PHE A 105 -34.17 24.20 2.09
N ARG A 106 -33.52 24.56 3.22
CA ARG A 106 -32.34 23.87 3.77
C ARG A 106 -32.30 23.93 5.30
N SER A 107 -31.58 23.03 5.96
CA SER A 107 -31.06 23.28 7.30
C SER A 107 -29.86 24.24 7.24
N TYR A 108 -29.69 25.03 8.29
CA TYR A 108 -28.56 25.95 8.48
C TYR A 108 -28.28 25.96 9.98
N ASP A 109 -27.50 24.99 10.43
CA ASP A 109 -27.27 24.71 11.85
C ASP A 109 -25.78 24.78 12.17
N ILE A 110 -25.44 25.57 13.18
CA ILE A 110 -24.10 25.65 13.76
C ILE A 110 -24.18 25.18 15.21
N GLN A 111 -23.36 24.20 15.59
CA GLN A 111 -23.19 23.78 16.98
C GLN A 111 -21.79 24.14 17.47
N LEU A 112 -21.72 24.87 18.58
CA LEU A 112 -20.52 25.10 19.38
C LEU A 112 -20.51 24.19 20.60
N THR A 113 -19.32 23.77 21.03
CA THR A 113 -19.11 23.01 22.28
C THR A 113 -17.91 23.59 23.03
N THR A 114 -18.02 23.76 24.34
CA THR A 114 -16.96 24.30 25.21
C THR A 114 -16.45 23.28 26.22
N ASP A 115 -15.36 23.60 26.90
CA ASP A 115 -15.01 23.00 28.20
C ASP A 115 -15.74 23.68 29.37
N ASP A 116 -15.34 23.32 30.59
CA ASP A 116 -15.85 23.87 31.86
C ASP A 116 -15.34 25.30 32.16
N GLU A 117 -14.37 25.82 31.39
CA GLU A 117 -13.85 27.21 31.49
C GLU A 117 -14.45 28.15 30.42
N ASP A 118 -15.51 27.70 29.72
CA ASP A 118 -16.17 28.41 28.62
C ASP A 118 -15.26 28.66 27.39
N ILE A 119 -14.18 27.88 27.21
CA ILE A 119 -13.33 27.94 26.01
C ILE A 119 -13.97 27.10 24.89
N VAL A 120 -14.09 27.65 23.69
CA VAL A 120 -14.66 26.97 22.51
C VAL A 120 -13.70 25.88 22.01
N LEU A 121 -14.12 24.61 22.12
CA LEU A 121 -13.34 23.44 21.71
C LEU A 121 -13.67 22.94 20.30
N ALA A 122 -14.94 23.09 19.87
CA ALA A 122 -15.39 22.48 18.63
C ALA A 122 -16.56 23.23 17.98
N LEU A 123 -16.49 23.28 16.65
CA LEU A 123 -17.49 23.81 15.73
C LEU A 123 -18.01 22.66 14.86
N LYS A 124 -19.34 22.47 14.76
CA LYS A 124 -19.97 21.48 13.88
C LYS A 124 -21.09 22.09 13.05
N THR A 125 -21.26 21.55 11.85
CA THR A 125 -22.30 21.93 10.87
C THR A 125 -22.86 20.67 10.20
N GLU A 126 -24.16 20.60 9.96
CA GLU A 126 -24.71 19.61 9.01
C GLU A 126 -24.47 20.09 7.57
N ALA A 127 -23.98 19.21 6.69
CA ALA A 127 -23.64 19.58 5.32
C ALA A 127 -23.97 18.48 4.30
N VAL A 128 -24.64 18.89 3.22
CA VAL A 128 -24.56 18.22 1.91
C VAL A 128 -23.91 19.25 0.96
N PRO A 129 -22.60 19.12 0.66
CA PRO A 129 -21.93 19.95 -0.33
C PRO A 129 -22.22 19.42 -1.75
N ASN A 130 -22.08 20.29 -2.75
CA ASN A 130 -21.83 19.84 -4.13
C ASN A 130 -20.98 20.89 -4.84
N GLU A 131 -19.87 20.44 -5.43
CA GLU A 131 -19.15 21.07 -6.55
C GLU A 131 -18.89 22.59 -6.46
N ASP A 132 -17.86 22.98 -5.69
CA ASP A 132 -16.61 23.50 -6.27
C ASP A 132 -15.58 23.87 -5.18
N ALA A 133 -14.29 23.79 -5.54
CA ALA A 133 -13.11 24.25 -4.78
C ALA A 133 -12.80 23.62 -3.39
N LEU A 134 -11.77 22.76 -3.41
CA LEU A 134 -10.81 22.45 -2.34
C LEU A 134 -10.13 23.71 -1.72
N PRO A 135 -9.39 23.64 -0.59
CA PRO A 135 -9.31 22.57 0.46
C PRO A 135 -9.14 23.10 1.93
N GLN A 136 -8.93 22.16 2.89
CA GLN A 136 -8.28 22.32 4.23
C GLN A 136 -9.05 23.06 5.35
N PHE A 137 -8.78 22.88 6.67
CA PHE A 137 -8.47 21.70 7.53
C PHE A 137 -8.59 22.13 9.03
N VAL A 138 -8.22 21.24 9.98
CA VAL A 138 -7.80 21.50 11.39
C VAL A 138 -8.86 21.55 12.52
N ALA A 139 -8.61 20.81 13.61
CA ALA A 139 -9.24 20.91 14.94
C ALA A 139 -8.41 20.20 16.06
N PRO A 140 -7.80 20.91 17.04
CA PRO A 140 -6.99 20.35 18.13
C PRO A 140 -7.66 20.36 19.53
N GLN A 141 -6.97 19.84 20.57
CA GLN A 141 -7.47 19.69 21.95
C GLN A 141 -6.47 20.21 23.03
N ASN A 142 -7.01 20.69 24.15
CA ASN A 142 -6.37 20.76 25.48
C ASN A 142 -6.18 19.33 26.06
N GLN A 143 -5.23 18.96 26.94
CA GLN A 143 -4.13 19.60 27.69
C GLN A 143 -3.27 18.45 28.33
N ALA A 144 -2.03 18.55 28.84
CA ALA A 144 -0.99 19.61 28.88
C ALA A 144 0.40 18.97 29.23
N GLN A 145 1.49 19.78 29.15
CA GLN A 145 2.88 19.51 29.58
C GLN A 145 3.69 18.45 28.79
N PRO A 146 5.04 18.58 28.66
CA PRO A 146 5.87 19.79 28.67
C PRO A 146 6.63 20.01 27.34
N ASN A 147 6.73 21.26 26.87
CA ASN A 147 7.61 21.70 25.77
C ASN A 147 7.67 20.82 24.49
N LYS A 148 6.54 20.67 23.78
CA LYS A 148 6.52 20.23 22.36
C LYS A 148 5.81 21.25 21.45
N PRO A 149 6.20 21.37 20.17
CA PRO A 149 5.48 22.19 19.18
C PRO A 149 4.27 21.43 18.59
N PRO A 150 3.08 22.05 18.45
CA PRO A 150 1.93 21.45 17.76
C PRO A 150 1.87 21.82 16.26
N ILE A 151 1.33 20.92 15.43
CA ILE A 151 1.14 21.10 13.97
C ILE A 151 -0.32 20.78 13.57
N ALA A 152 -0.76 21.39 12.47
CA ALA A 152 -2.09 21.36 11.85
C ALA A 152 -2.92 20.06 12.02
N ALA A 153 -3.77 20.03 13.05
CA ALA A 153 -4.55 18.86 13.46
C ALA A 153 -5.69 18.46 12.48
N HIS A 154 -5.34 17.88 11.33
CA HIS A 154 -6.29 17.52 10.26
C HIS A 154 -7.53 16.76 10.82
N GLN A 155 -8.71 17.30 10.51
CA GLN A 155 -10.00 16.78 10.97
C GLN A 155 -10.44 15.64 10.03
N LEU A 156 -9.81 14.48 10.19
CA LEU A 156 -10.20 13.25 9.51
C LEU A 156 -11.66 12.90 9.86
N SER A 157 -12.53 12.93 8.85
CA SER A 157 -13.85 12.33 8.91
C SER A 157 -13.72 10.83 9.20
N LEU A 158 -14.66 10.26 9.96
CA LEU A 158 -14.72 8.81 10.16
C LEU A 158 -14.77 8.10 8.79
N PRO A 159 -13.96 7.06 8.56
CA PRO A 159 -14.02 6.30 7.31
C PRO A 159 -15.42 5.75 7.03
N ASP A 160 -15.91 5.89 5.79
CA ASP A 160 -17.25 5.40 5.39
C ASP A 160 -17.44 3.89 5.62
N LYS A 161 -16.32 3.15 5.66
CA LYS A 161 -16.24 1.72 5.91
C LYS A 161 -15.19 1.44 6.97
N GLY A 162 -15.49 0.50 7.87
CA GLY A 162 -14.64 0.13 8.99
C GLY A 162 -14.63 -1.39 9.21
N LEU A 163 -14.39 -1.83 10.43
CA LEU A 163 -14.21 -3.24 10.77
C LEU A 163 -15.50 -3.90 11.25
N ASP A 164 -15.65 -5.19 10.95
CA ASP A 164 -16.64 -6.04 11.62
C ASP A 164 -16.22 -6.28 13.10
N ARG A 165 -17.19 -6.66 13.93
CA ARG A 165 -17.01 -6.93 15.36
C ARG A 165 -16.05 -8.08 15.65
N GLU A 166 -15.81 -8.98 14.69
CA GLU A 166 -14.79 -10.04 14.82
C GLU A 166 -13.37 -9.49 15.03
N PHE A 167 -13.08 -8.26 14.57
CA PHE A 167 -11.76 -7.64 14.67
C PHE A 167 -11.52 -6.86 15.97
N LYS A 168 -12.45 -6.86 16.94
CA LYS A 168 -12.36 -6.01 18.14
C LYS A 168 -11.03 -6.14 18.91
N ASP A 169 -10.53 -7.36 19.05
CA ASP A 169 -9.31 -7.67 19.80
C ASP A 169 -8.10 -7.92 18.86
N VAL A 170 -8.17 -7.40 17.63
CA VAL A 170 -7.17 -7.53 16.56
C VAL A 170 -6.60 -6.14 16.25
N VAL A 171 -5.28 -6.06 16.09
CA VAL A 171 -4.60 -4.83 15.63
C VAL A 171 -4.72 -4.78 14.11
N VAL A 172 -5.53 -3.86 13.57
CA VAL A 172 -5.81 -3.78 12.12
C VAL A 172 -5.40 -2.42 11.59
N MET A 173 -4.69 -2.38 10.46
CA MET A 173 -4.31 -1.13 9.79
C MET A 173 -5.04 -0.92 8.46
N SER A 174 -5.38 0.34 8.17
CA SER A 174 -5.76 0.82 6.83
C SER A 174 -4.52 0.95 5.93
N THR A 175 -4.70 1.20 4.63
CA THR A 175 -3.62 1.58 3.69
C THR A 175 -3.42 3.10 3.71
N ASP A 176 -2.67 3.58 4.69
CA ASP A 176 -2.45 5.02 4.93
C ASP A 176 -1.30 5.58 4.07
N GLN A 177 -1.30 6.89 3.81
CA GLN A 177 -0.28 7.54 2.97
C GLN A 177 0.98 7.94 3.76
N LEU A 178 2.12 7.95 3.06
CA LEU A 178 3.40 8.50 3.52
C LEU A 178 3.53 9.95 3.01
N ASP A 179 3.61 10.93 3.90
CA ASP A 179 3.90 12.32 3.56
C ASP A 179 5.41 12.56 3.62
N SER A 180 6.10 12.25 2.52
CA SER A 180 7.55 12.45 2.43
C SER A 180 7.92 13.55 1.44
N GLN A 181 8.70 14.51 1.93
CA GLN A 181 9.27 15.62 1.17
C GLN A 181 10.72 15.33 0.74
N VAL A 182 11.21 14.11 1.00
CA VAL A 182 12.53 13.60 0.63
C VAL A 182 12.34 12.59 -0.50
N ASP A 183 12.86 12.89 -1.70
CA ASP A 183 12.50 12.18 -2.93
C ASP A 183 12.84 10.68 -2.91
N GLU A 184 13.98 10.31 -2.30
CA GLU A 184 14.44 8.93 -2.16
C GLU A 184 13.73 8.14 -1.03
N LEU A 185 12.80 8.77 -0.30
CA LEU A 185 12.04 8.18 0.81
C LEU A 185 10.51 8.34 0.63
N LYS A 186 10.00 8.17 -0.60
CA LYS A 186 8.56 8.21 -0.91
C LYS A 186 7.91 6.85 -1.16
N GLY A 187 8.72 5.83 -1.45
CA GLY A 187 8.25 4.56 -1.98
C GLY A 187 7.46 3.66 -1.02
N ILE A 188 6.87 2.61 -1.59
CA ILE A 188 5.97 1.70 -0.86
C ILE A 188 6.72 0.91 0.22
N LEU A 189 7.96 0.46 0.00
CA LEU A 189 8.76 -0.21 1.04
C LEU A 189 9.01 0.77 2.19
N THR A 190 9.38 2.01 1.88
CA THR A 190 9.62 3.08 2.87
C THR A 190 8.39 3.30 3.76
N ARG A 191 7.21 3.38 3.15
CA ARG A 191 5.90 3.42 3.84
C ARG A 191 5.67 2.17 4.70
N GLU A 192 5.92 0.99 4.16
CA GLU A 192 5.69 -0.28 4.87
C GLU A 192 6.71 -0.54 6.00
N ILE A 193 7.90 0.06 6.03
CA ILE A 193 8.83 -0.06 7.17
C ILE A 193 8.13 0.35 8.48
N VAL A 194 7.54 1.55 8.51
CA VAL A 194 6.91 2.09 9.72
C VAL A 194 5.60 1.37 10.05
N ARG A 195 4.83 0.99 9.03
CA ARG A 195 3.55 0.27 9.19
C ARG A 195 3.74 -1.15 9.71
N GLN A 196 4.66 -1.91 9.12
CA GLN A 196 4.93 -3.27 9.57
C GLN A 196 5.57 -3.28 10.96
N ALA A 197 6.26 -2.21 11.37
CA ALA A 197 6.73 -2.05 12.75
C ALA A 197 5.59 -1.93 13.78
N LEU A 198 4.52 -1.17 13.48
CA LEU A 198 3.31 -1.14 14.34
C LEU A 198 2.67 -2.53 14.43
N LEU A 199 2.54 -3.24 13.31
CA LEU A 199 2.00 -4.61 13.30
C LEU A 199 2.91 -5.60 14.06
N ILE A 200 4.24 -5.44 14.01
CA ILE A 200 5.18 -6.24 14.81
C ILE A 200 5.06 -5.91 16.31
N GLY A 201 4.88 -4.64 16.69
CA GLY A 201 4.61 -4.26 18.08
C GLY A 201 3.32 -4.88 18.63
N GLY A 202 2.24 -4.87 17.85
CA GLY A 202 1.00 -5.57 18.19
C GLY A 202 1.17 -7.09 18.28
N ARG A 203 1.93 -7.70 17.37
CA ARG A 203 2.11 -9.16 17.31
C ARG A 203 3.03 -9.69 18.40
N ASP A 204 4.26 -9.18 18.41
CA ASP A 204 5.38 -9.77 19.12
C ASP A 204 5.70 -9.00 20.42
N GLY A 205 5.23 -7.75 20.53
CA GLY A 205 5.23 -6.96 21.77
C GLY A 205 4.00 -7.16 22.66
N LEU A 206 2.82 -7.47 22.09
CA LEU A 206 1.57 -7.69 22.84
C LEU A 206 0.96 -9.09 22.70
N GLY A 207 1.46 -9.95 21.81
CA GLY A 207 0.91 -11.29 21.60
C GLY A 207 -0.45 -11.28 20.88
N ARG A 208 -0.78 -10.21 20.13
CA ARG A 208 -2.08 -10.03 19.47
C ARG A 208 -2.06 -10.49 18.02
N LYS A 209 -3.26 -10.80 17.49
CA LYS A 209 -3.44 -11.03 16.06
C LYS A 209 -3.45 -9.67 15.35
N THR A 210 -2.84 -9.62 14.16
CA THR A 210 -2.56 -8.37 13.44
C THR A 210 -2.97 -8.50 11.98
N ARG A 211 -3.84 -7.66 11.43
CA ARG A 211 -4.32 -7.79 10.04
C ARG A 211 -3.95 -6.56 9.22
N ASP A 212 -3.53 -6.81 7.99
CA ASP A 212 -2.86 -5.84 7.13
C ASP A 212 -3.64 -5.64 5.82
N ALA A 213 -4.13 -4.42 5.59
CA ALA A 213 -4.79 -4.07 4.34
C ALA A 213 -3.82 -4.17 3.13
N SER A 214 -2.53 -3.91 3.31
CA SER A 214 -1.51 -3.93 2.25
C SER A 214 -1.21 -5.34 1.70
N LEU A 215 -1.60 -6.40 2.41
CA LEU A 215 -1.54 -7.79 1.90
C LEU A 215 -2.78 -8.16 1.05
N ARG A 216 -3.79 -7.26 1.00
CA ARG A 216 -5.13 -7.44 0.43
C ARG A 216 -5.94 -8.54 1.13
N GLY A 217 -7.26 -8.32 1.29
CA GLY A 217 -8.24 -9.32 1.77
C GLY A 217 -8.12 -9.86 3.21
N ASP A 218 -7.00 -9.67 3.89
CA ASP A 218 -6.80 -9.95 5.33
C ASP A 218 -7.76 -9.15 6.21
N VAL A 219 -8.24 -8.03 5.68
CA VAL A 219 -9.26 -7.15 6.22
C VAL A 219 -10.42 -7.07 5.23
N LYS A 220 -11.65 -7.24 5.69
CA LYS A 220 -12.87 -6.95 4.91
C LYS A 220 -13.61 -5.79 5.56
N LEU A 221 -13.60 -4.64 4.89
CA LEU A 221 -14.29 -3.45 5.40
C LEU A 221 -15.81 -3.57 5.23
N VAL A 222 -16.56 -3.11 6.24
CA VAL A 222 -18.02 -3.12 6.31
C VAL A 222 -18.59 -1.70 6.38
N GLU A 223 -19.77 -1.50 5.80
CA GLU A 223 -20.51 -0.23 5.84
C GLU A 223 -21.22 -0.04 7.20
N ASN A 224 -21.40 1.21 7.61
CA ASN A 224 -21.98 1.58 8.92
C ASN A 224 -21.25 0.95 10.13
N PRO A 225 -19.91 0.95 10.18
CA PRO A 225 -19.12 0.23 11.18
C PRO A 225 -19.35 0.73 12.63
N GLU A 226 -18.95 -0.10 13.60
CA GLU A 226 -18.77 0.29 15.02
C GLU A 226 -17.30 0.35 15.44
N LEU A 227 -16.39 -0.16 14.60
CA LEU A 227 -14.94 -0.25 14.83
C LEU A 227 -14.21 0.25 13.59
N PHE A 228 -13.02 0.81 13.75
CA PHE A 228 -12.21 1.34 12.66
C PHE A 228 -10.78 0.77 12.73
N PRO A 229 -10.07 0.65 11.61
CA PRO A 229 -8.65 0.35 11.63
C PRO A 229 -7.86 1.50 12.25
N LEU A 230 -6.67 1.18 12.75
CA LEU A 230 -5.64 2.14 13.08
C LEU A 230 -5.13 2.80 11.81
N GLN A 231 -5.04 4.12 11.84
CA GLN A 231 -4.41 4.95 10.80
C GLN A 231 -3.01 5.34 11.29
N LEU A 232 -1.99 5.12 10.46
CA LEU A 232 -0.61 5.51 10.77
C LEU A 232 -0.08 6.46 9.71
N ILE A 233 0.06 7.74 10.07
CA ILE A 233 0.60 8.77 9.19
C ILE A 233 2.08 8.95 9.53
N THR A 234 2.95 8.85 8.54
CA THR A 234 4.39 9.15 8.67
C THR A 234 4.68 10.41 7.89
N HIS A 235 5.25 11.41 8.56
CA HIS A 235 5.73 12.64 7.96
C HIS A 235 7.27 12.61 7.90
N ILE A 236 7.86 12.90 6.75
CA ILE A 236 9.31 13.08 6.56
C ILE A 236 9.53 14.44 5.90
N ASN A 237 9.99 15.43 6.66
CA ASN A 237 10.18 16.78 6.14
C ASN A 237 11.52 16.96 5.40
N ARG A 238 11.71 18.08 4.69
CA ARG A 238 12.94 18.36 3.90
C ARG A 238 14.23 18.39 4.70
N ASN A 239 14.17 18.51 6.03
CA ASN A 239 15.34 18.45 6.91
C ASN A 239 15.64 17.00 7.36
N ARG A 240 15.00 15.99 6.75
CA ARG A 240 15.07 14.56 7.10
C ARG A 240 14.56 14.22 8.50
N GLU A 241 13.84 15.14 9.14
CA GLU A 241 13.15 14.90 10.40
C GLU A 241 11.83 14.15 10.15
N VAL A 242 11.63 13.10 10.95
CA VAL A 242 10.53 12.14 10.88
C VAL A 242 9.65 12.30 12.11
N SER A 243 8.34 12.38 11.92
CA SER A 243 7.34 12.24 12.98
C SER A 243 6.23 11.27 12.56
N ILE A 244 5.74 10.47 13.51
CA ILE A 244 4.79 9.40 13.25
C ILE A 244 3.55 9.58 14.13
N ASP A 245 2.39 9.74 13.50
CA ASP A 245 1.11 9.94 14.15
C ASP A 245 0.27 8.66 14.02
N LEU A 246 -0.13 8.08 15.17
CA LEU A 246 -1.04 6.94 15.25
C LEU A 246 -2.42 7.41 15.70
N ILE A 247 -3.46 7.06 14.95
CA ILE A 247 -4.85 7.45 15.23
C ILE A 247 -5.75 6.20 15.28
N LEU A 248 -6.57 6.08 16.34
CA LEU A 248 -7.67 5.11 16.42
C LEU A 248 -9.01 5.86 16.40
N PRO A 249 -9.76 5.85 15.28
CA PRO A 249 -11.06 6.51 15.20
C PRO A 249 -12.13 5.81 16.05
N PHE A 250 -13.01 6.58 16.69
CA PHE A 250 -14.17 6.07 17.43
C PHE A 250 -15.48 6.75 16.98
N LYS A 251 -16.57 5.99 16.95
CA LYS A 251 -17.87 6.44 16.41
C LYS A 251 -18.59 7.48 17.29
N THR A 252 -18.46 7.32 18.60
CA THR A 252 -19.20 8.10 19.62
C THR A 252 -18.31 8.87 20.58
N GLU A 253 -16.99 8.73 20.44
CA GLU A 253 -15.98 9.22 21.38
C GLU A 253 -14.87 9.94 20.60
N LEU A 254 -13.98 10.64 21.31
CA LEU A 254 -12.85 11.32 20.69
C LEU A 254 -11.80 10.27 20.27
N ALA A 255 -11.36 10.32 19.01
CA ALA A 255 -10.34 9.40 18.50
C ALA A 255 -9.06 9.45 19.38
N TYR A 256 -8.55 8.27 19.74
CA TYR A 256 -7.24 8.19 20.41
C TYR A 256 -6.16 8.62 19.42
N ARG A 257 -5.16 9.36 19.91
CA ARG A 257 -4.02 9.84 19.15
C ARG A 257 -2.73 9.67 19.95
N TRP A 258 -1.69 9.19 19.28
CA TRP A 258 -0.31 9.14 19.77
C TRP A 258 0.60 9.73 18.70
N ASN A 259 1.70 10.35 19.12
CA ASN A 259 2.68 10.97 18.23
C ASN A 259 4.06 10.58 18.75
N SER A 260 4.97 10.17 17.87
CA SER A 260 6.32 9.78 18.26
C SER A 260 7.12 10.94 18.88
N GLU A 261 8.26 10.64 19.51
CA GLU A 261 9.35 11.63 19.51
C GLU A 261 9.86 11.80 18.08
N PRO A 262 10.13 13.03 17.61
CA PRO A 262 10.76 13.24 16.31
C PRO A 262 12.22 12.75 16.31
N PHE A 263 12.66 12.21 15.18
CA PHE A 263 14.05 11.82 14.96
C PHE A 263 14.53 12.26 13.57
N THR A 264 15.84 12.47 13.40
CA THR A 264 16.41 12.97 12.13
C THR A 264 17.20 11.87 11.43
N LEU A 265 16.82 11.54 10.20
CA LEU A 265 17.58 10.60 9.38
C LEU A 265 18.87 11.26 8.84
N PRO A 266 19.99 10.52 8.77
CA PRO A 266 21.22 10.98 8.13
C PRO A 266 21.04 11.20 6.61
N GLU A 267 22.02 11.84 5.97
CA GLU A 267 22.05 11.96 4.50
C GLU A 267 22.42 10.61 3.85
N GLU A 268 23.54 10.01 4.26
CA GLU A 268 23.92 8.64 3.88
C GLU A 268 23.15 7.61 4.72
N PHE A 269 22.75 6.48 4.12
CA PHE A 269 22.02 5.38 4.80
C PHE A 269 20.69 5.78 5.49
N ALA A 270 20.05 6.87 5.03
CA ALA A 270 18.76 7.35 5.54
C ALA A 270 17.66 6.26 5.61
N PHE A 271 17.65 5.35 4.62
CA PHE A 271 16.70 4.23 4.56
C PHE A 271 16.96 3.19 5.66
N GLU A 272 18.22 2.80 5.90
CA GLU A 272 18.59 1.88 6.99
C GLU A 272 18.27 2.46 8.37
N ALA A 273 18.58 3.74 8.59
CA ALA A 273 18.24 4.44 9.83
C ALA A 273 16.73 4.47 10.10
N LEU A 274 15.89 4.59 9.05
CA LEU A 274 14.43 4.48 9.19
C LEU A 274 14.00 3.07 9.62
N VAL A 275 14.67 2.01 9.13
CA VAL A 275 14.41 0.62 9.60
C VAL A 275 14.80 0.46 11.05
N GLU A 276 15.99 0.92 11.45
CA GLU A 276 16.50 0.84 12.83
C GLU A 276 15.56 1.53 13.83
N HIS A 277 15.20 2.79 13.56
CA HIS A 277 14.27 3.54 14.40
C HIS A 277 12.86 2.91 14.44
N SER A 278 12.38 2.37 13.31
CA SER A 278 11.07 1.70 13.26
C SER A 278 11.06 0.38 14.03
N GLU A 279 12.15 -0.40 13.98
CA GLU A 279 12.26 -1.62 14.80
C GLU A 279 12.27 -1.28 16.29
N ALA A 280 13.05 -0.28 16.71
CA ALA A 280 13.07 0.17 18.10
C ALA A 280 11.67 0.61 18.58
N LEU A 281 10.91 1.33 17.75
CA LEU A 281 9.51 1.66 18.04
C LEU A 281 8.63 0.40 18.15
N SER A 282 8.87 -0.65 17.37
CA SER A 282 8.14 -1.94 17.46
C SER A 282 8.34 -2.69 18.79
N ARG A 283 9.38 -2.35 19.57
CA ARG A 283 9.63 -2.90 20.91
C ARG A 283 9.25 -1.95 22.05
N GLY A 284 9.28 -0.64 21.81
CA GLY A 284 8.93 0.42 22.76
C GLY A 284 7.65 1.16 22.40
N GLY A 285 7.80 2.36 21.81
CA GLY A 285 6.70 3.33 21.67
C GLY A 285 5.42 2.84 20.99
N PHE A 286 5.49 1.93 20.01
CA PHE A 286 4.28 1.33 19.42
C PHE A 286 3.58 0.33 20.34
N VAL A 287 4.33 -0.37 21.20
CA VAL A 287 3.76 -1.26 22.23
C VAL A 287 3.03 -0.44 23.28
N GLU A 288 3.61 0.68 23.70
CA GLU A 288 3.02 1.64 24.65
C GLU A 288 1.75 2.29 24.05
N ALA A 289 1.83 2.82 22.83
CA ALA A 289 0.69 3.44 22.13
C ALA A 289 -0.48 2.47 21.92
N LEU A 290 -0.20 1.20 21.62
CA LEU A 290 -1.24 0.17 21.51
C LEU A 290 -1.86 -0.17 22.88
N GLN A 291 -1.10 -0.17 23.98
CA GLN A 291 -1.64 -0.37 25.32
C GLN A 291 -2.56 0.79 25.75
N GLU A 292 -2.16 2.03 25.48
CA GLU A 292 -2.98 3.22 25.71
C GLU A 292 -4.25 3.25 24.85
N ALA A 293 -4.17 2.79 23.59
CA ALA A 293 -5.32 2.57 22.71
C ALA A 293 -6.26 1.43 23.20
N GLY A 294 -5.90 0.71 24.26
CA GLY A 294 -6.72 -0.33 24.90
C GLY A 294 -6.33 -1.78 24.58
N TYR A 295 -5.31 -2.01 23.75
CA TYR A 295 -4.81 -3.35 23.44
C TYR A 295 -3.94 -3.89 24.58
N SER A 296 -4.57 -4.58 25.53
CA SER A 296 -3.86 -5.35 26.57
C SER A 296 -3.08 -6.52 25.97
N GLY A 297 -1.93 -6.90 26.53
CA GLY A 297 -1.13 -8.01 26.02
C GLY A 297 0.21 -8.20 26.74
N LYS A 298 1.05 -9.08 26.20
CA LYS A 298 2.48 -9.18 26.54
C LYS A 298 3.26 -9.86 25.42
N ALA A 299 4.57 -9.58 25.35
CA ALA A 299 5.48 -10.22 24.42
C ALA A 299 5.61 -11.73 24.66
N ALA A 300 6.09 -12.44 23.64
CA ALA A 300 6.59 -13.80 23.79
C ALA A 300 7.81 -13.82 24.75
N GLU A 301 8.00 -14.93 25.46
CA GLU A 301 9.19 -15.08 26.32
C GLU A 301 10.45 -15.22 25.45
N TRP A 302 11.55 -14.59 25.83
CA TRP A 302 12.84 -14.77 25.15
C TRP A 302 13.48 -16.11 25.53
N LYS A 303 14.19 -16.73 24.58
CA LYS A 303 14.98 -17.95 24.74
C LYS A 303 16.36 -17.77 24.11
N ASP A 304 17.42 -18.06 24.88
CA ASP A 304 18.82 -17.88 24.45
C ASP A 304 19.29 -18.89 23.38
N GLU A 305 18.44 -19.86 23.04
CA GLU A 305 18.57 -20.83 21.95
C GLU A 305 17.22 -21.50 21.66
N SER A 306 17.04 -22.01 20.44
CA SER A 306 16.00 -22.99 20.13
C SER A 306 16.38 -23.89 18.96
N ASP A 307 16.04 -25.18 19.03
CA ASP A 307 16.11 -26.08 17.87
C ASP A 307 15.16 -25.63 16.74
N LEU A 308 15.59 -25.87 15.50
CA LEU A 308 14.80 -25.66 14.28
C LEU A 308 14.42 -27.03 13.68
N PRO A 309 13.14 -27.27 13.35
CA PRO A 309 12.73 -28.55 12.76
C PRO A 309 13.43 -28.85 11.43
N GLU A 310 13.78 -30.12 11.18
CA GLU A 310 14.40 -30.56 9.93
C GLU A 310 13.54 -30.18 8.69
N LYS A 311 12.21 -30.25 8.82
CA LYS A 311 11.23 -29.74 7.84
C LYS A 311 11.55 -28.30 7.43
N THR A 312 11.74 -27.42 8.41
CA THR A 312 12.05 -25.99 8.22
C THR A 312 13.42 -25.80 7.58
N LEU A 313 14.45 -26.52 8.06
CA LEU A 313 15.82 -26.47 7.53
C LEU A 313 15.93 -26.98 6.08
N LYS A 314 14.99 -27.85 5.65
CA LYS A 314 14.81 -28.24 4.25
C LYS A 314 14.03 -27.18 3.46
N GLN A 315 12.83 -26.80 3.91
CA GLN A 315 11.94 -25.88 3.19
C GLN A 315 12.54 -24.48 2.98
N ILE A 316 13.38 -23.99 3.88
CA ILE A 316 14.09 -22.71 3.71
C ILE A 316 15.06 -22.70 2.51
N LYS A 317 15.45 -23.88 1.98
CA LYS A 317 16.27 -24.03 0.76
C LYS A 317 15.43 -24.10 -0.54
N GLU A 318 14.09 -24.12 -0.46
CA GLU A 318 13.18 -24.23 -1.60
C GLU A 318 12.77 -22.84 -2.14
N TRP A 319 13.04 -22.55 -3.41
CA TRP A 319 12.73 -21.26 -4.06
C TRP A 319 11.28 -21.14 -4.54
N SER A 320 10.35 -21.72 -3.79
CA SER A 320 8.90 -21.58 -3.97
C SER A 320 8.33 -20.66 -2.89
N PHE A 321 7.53 -19.66 -3.29
CA PHE A 321 6.95 -18.73 -2.33
C PHE A 321 6.06 -19.43 -1.29
N ILE A 322 5.40 -20.54 -1.65
CA ILE A 322 4.54 -21.32 -0.73
C ILE A 322 5.36 -22.01 0.37
N SER A 323 6.54 -22.58 0.03
CA SER A 323 7.44 -23.18 1.02
C SER A 323 7.95 -22.13 2.00
N GLN A 324 8.34 -20.96 1.50
CA GLN A 324 8.80 -19.84 2.33
C GLN A 324 7.66 -19.25 3.20
N TYR A 325 6.44 -19.20 2.67
CA TYR A 325 5.22 -18.81 3.42
C TYR A 325 4.91 -19.81 4.55
N THR A 326 5.05 -21.10 4.27
CA THR A 326 4.90 -22.16 5.27
C THR A 326 5.95 -22.03 6.38
N VAL A 327 7.21 -21.73 6.04
CA VAL A 327 8.26 -21.46 7.03
C VAL A 327 7.92 -20.25 7.89
N ALA A 328 7.45 -19.14 7.32
CA ALA A 328 7.02 -17.97 8.09
C ALA A 328 5.88 -18.32 9.07
N GLN A 329 4.89 -19.11 8.63
CA GLN A 329 3.79 -19.59 9.47
C GLN A 329 4.25 -20.55 10.59
N ASP A 330 5.17 -21.47 10.29
CA ASP A 330 5.76 -22.38 11.28
C ASP A 330 6.53 -21.58 12.35
N MET A 331 7.32 -20.57 11.94
CA MET A 331 8.10 -19.74 12.87
C MET A 331 7.23 -18.81 13.72
N HIS A 332 6.20 -18.17 13.16
CA HIS A 332 5.24 -17.41 13.95
C HIS A 332 4.50 -18.28 14.98
N SER A 333 4.12 -19.50 14.59
CA SER A 333 3.47 -20.46 15.49
C SER A 333 4.42 -20.91 16.61
N ALA A 334 5.70 -21.16 16.30
CA ALA A 334 6.72 -21.51 17.28
C ALA A 334 7.03 -20.37 18.26
N ILE A 335 7.14 -19.13 17.78
CA ILE A 335 7.36 -17.95 18.64
C ILE A 335 6.19 -17.76 19.61
N ALA A 336 4.95 -17.87 19.12
CA ALA A 336 3.75 -17.71 19.95
C ALA A 336 3.54 -18.85 20.97
N ALA A 337 4.02 -20.07 20.68
CA ALA A 337 3.85 -21.23 21.55
C ALA A 337 5.01 -21.45 22.54
N GLU A 338 6.25 -21.15 22.12
CA GLU A 338 7.47 -21.58 22.82
C GLU A 338 8.48 -20.45 23.09
N GLY A 339 8.26 -19.25 22.54
CA GLY A 339 9.10 -18.07 22.78
C GLY A 339 9.92 -17.61 21.57
N GLU A 340 10.31 -16.32 21.62
CA GLU A 340 11.22 -15.67 20.67
C GLU A 340 12.66 -16.14 20.91
N SER A 341 13.43 -16.40 19.85
CA SER A 341 14.83 -16.82 19.94
C SER A 341 15.63 -16.30 18.74
N PRO A 342 16.98 -16.25 18.82
CA PRO A 342 17.83 -15.88 17.68
C PRO A 342 17.60 -16.75 16.45
N GLU A 343 17.45 -18.07 16.63
CA GLU A 343 17.25 -19.01 15.52
C GLU A 343 15.89 -18.83 14.84
N ARG A 344 14.83 -18.53 15.61
CA ARG A 344 13.48 -18.27 15.07
C ARG A 344 13.41 -16.93 14.36
N LEU A 345 13.99 -15.87 14.93
CA LEU A 345 14.09 -14.56 14.26
C LEU A 345 14.90 -14.66 12.96
N ALA A 346 16.04 -15.35 12.98
CA ALA A 346 16.89 -15.57 11.81
C ALA A 346 16.15 -16.31 10.67
N MET A 347 15.39 -17.37 10.99
CA MET A 347 14.59 -18.06 9.98
C MET A 347 13.41 -17.22 9.48
N LEU A 348 12.76 -16.44 10.36
CA LEU A 348 11.62 -15.60 10.01
C LEU A 348 12.04 -14.44 9.09
N ALA A 349 13.12 -13.72 9.43
CA ALA A 349 13.71 -12.68 8.59
C ALA A 349 14.14 -13.23 7.22
N ARG A 350 14.78 -14.41 7.21
CA ARG A 350 15.22 -15.10 5.99
C ARG A 350 14.03 -15.52 5.10
N ALA A 351 12.98 -16.08 5.69
CA ALA A 351 11.77 -16.49 4.96
C ALA A 351 11.04 -15.29 4.35
N TYR A 352 10.90 -14.19 5.10
CA TYR A 352 10.31 -12.95 4.60
C TYR A 352 11.15 -12.30 3.48
N ALA A 353 12.48 -12.32 3.55
CA ALA A 353 13.34 -11.84 2.48
C ALA A 353 13.21 -12.69 1.20
N ASN A 354 13.18 -14.01 1.35
CA ASN A 354 12.93 -14.94 0.24
C ASN A 354 11.53 -14.70 -0.38
N LEU A 355 10.50 -14.52 0.44
CA LEU A 355 9.15 -14.18 0.01
C LEU A 355 9.11 -12.86 -0.78
N GLY A 356 9.65 -11.78 -0.23
CA GLY A 356 9.70 -10.47 -0.88
C GLY A 356 10.47 -10.47 -2.20
N CYS A 357 11.54 -11.27 -2.31
CA CYS A 357 12.25 -11.48 -3.57
C CYS A 357 11.46 -12.34 -4.57
N LEU A 358 10.84 -13.45 -4.14
CA LEU A 358 10.08 -14.35 -5.02
C LEU A 358 8.77 -13.72 -5.54
N THR A 359 8.23 -12.73 -4.83
CA THR A 359 6.95 -12.06 -5.14
C THR A 359 7.10 -10.67 -5.79
N GLU A 360 8.32 -10.15 -5.96
CA GLU A 360 8.66 -8.82 -6.51
C GLU A 360 8.11 -8.49 -7.91
N ARG A 361 7.56 -9.49 -8.62
CA ARG A 361 7.01 -9.36 -9.98
C ARG A 361 5.49 -9.58 -10.03
N LEU A 362 4.85 -9.78 -8.87
CA LEU A 362 3.40 -9.74 -8.70
C LEU A 362 2.90 -8.29 -8.73
N MET A 363 1.62 -8.08 -9.02
CA MET A 363 1.07 -6.73 -9.29
C MET A 363 0.39 -6.18 -8.02
N SER A 364 1.15 -6.21 -6.93
CA SER A 364 0.73 -5.97 -5.56
C SER A 364 1.88 -5.48 -4.65
N PRO A 365 1.60 -4.53 -3.74
CA PRO A 365 2.56 -4.09 -2.72
C PRO A 365 2.92 -5.16 -1.69
N ALA A 366 2.25 -6.33 -1.70
CA ALA A 366 2.56 -7.43 -0.79
C ALA A 366 4.05 -7.82 -0.77
N HIS A 367 4.75 -7.71 -1.90
CA HIS A 367 6.20 -7.99 -1.93
C HIS A 367 7.03 -6.96 -1.14
N LYS A 368 6.59 -5.69 -1.10
CA LYS A 368 7.17 -4.60 -0.29
C LYS A 368 6.88 -4.84 1.20
N VAL A 369 5.65 -5.22 1.56
CA VAL A 369 5.28 -5.67 2.92
C VAL A 369 6.19 -6.80 3.40
N LEU A 370 6.41 -7.80 2.57
CA LEU A 370 7.26 -8.96 2.89
C LEU A 370 8.73 -8.56 3.06
N LYS A 371 9.25 -7.65 2.23
CA LYS A 371 10.58 -7.03 2.41
C LYS A 371 10.68 -6.20 3.70
N ALA A 372 9.66 -5.42 4.06
CA ALA A 372 9.62 -4.62 5.29
C ALA A 372 9.67 -5.51 6.54
N ARG A 373 8.84 -6.56 6.61
CA ARG A 373 8.90 -7.56 7.69
C ARG A 373 10.28 -8.22 7.78
N ALA A 374 10.90 -8.55 6.64
CA ALA A 374 12.24 -9.13 6.62
C ALA A 374 13.29 -8.21 7.28
N LEU A 375 13.30 -6.93 6.90
CA LEU A 375 14.22 -5.91 7.43
C LEU A 375 14.05 -5.72 8.93
N LEU A 376 12.80 -5.55 9.40
CA LEU A 376 12.51 -5.35 10.82
C LEU A 376 12.89 -6.58 11.66
N TYR A 377 12.60 -7.81 11.21
CA TYR A 377 13.06 -9.02 11.91
C TYR A 377 14.58 -9.22 11.84
N ALA A 378 15.28 -8.62 10.88
CA ALA A 378 16.74 -8.61 10.83
C ALA A 378 17.35 -7.62 11.83
N GLU A 379 16.87 -6.39 11.90
CA GLU A 379 17.35 -5.41 12.88
C GLU A 379 17.03 -5.85 14.32
N ARG A 380 15.84 -6.44 14.53
CA ARG A 380 15.43 -7.06 15.80
C ARG A 380 16.37 -8.18 16.20
N LEU A 381 16.90 -8.94 15.24
CA LEU A 381 17.88 -9.99 15.52
C LEU A 381 19.25 -9.39 15.90
N THR A 382 19.71 -8.33 15.23
CA THR A 382 21.00 -7.70 15.55
C THR A 382 21.00 -6.95 16.87
N ASP A 383 19.92 -6.25 17.23
CA ASP A 383 19.73 -5.68 18.58
C ASP A 383 19.80 -6.77 19.65
N ARG A 384 18.98 -7.83 19.49
CA ARG A 384 18.85 -8.93 20.46
C ARG A 384 20.08 -9.84 20.52
N CYS A 385 21.07 -9.61 19.67
CA CYS A 385 22.34 -10.34 19.61
C CYS A 385 23.55 -9.40 19.50
N GLU A 386 23.44 -8.15 19.98
CA GLU A 386 24.52 -7.16 20.15
C GLU A 386 25.44 -6.99 18.91
N ASP A 387 24.84 -6.88 17.71
CA ASP A 387 25.53 -6.81 16.40
C ASP A 387 26.61 -7.91 16.21
N SER A 388 26.37 -9.10 16.78
CA SER A 388 27.26 -10.25 16.65
C SER A 388 27.49 -10.63 15.17
N PRO A 389 28.66 -11.19 14.80
CA PRO A 389 28.97 -11.59 13.44
C PRO A 389 27.90 -12.50 12.78
N TRP A 390 27.22 -13.31 13.59
CA TRP A 390 26.15 -14.20 13.15
C TRP A 390 24.84 -13.45 12.84
N SER A 391 24.40 -12.52 13.69
CA SER A 391 23.22 -11.71 13.41
C SER A 391 23.44 -10.78 12.21
N LEU A 392 24.63 -10.20 12.10
CA LEU A 392 25.05 -9.41 10.93
C LEU A 392 25.00 -10.22 9.63
N ALA A 393 25.36 -11.51 9.67
CA ALA A 393 25.29 -12.38 8.48
C ALA A 393 23.85 -12.56 7.97
N TYR A 394 22.86 -12.64 8.87
CA TYR A 394 21.45 -12.67 8.49
C TYR A 394 20.93 -11.29 8.06
N ARG A 395 21.42 -10.18 8.65
CA ARG A 395 21.10 -8.83 8.18
C ARG A 395 21.63 -8.56 6.78
N ALA A 396 22.87 -8.97 6.48
CA ALA A 396 23.46 -8.94 5.15
C ALA A 396 22.65 -9.76 4.12
N TYR A 397 22.20 -10.96 4.49
CA TYR A 397 21.30 -11.78 3.65
C TYR A 397 20.01 -11.03 3.31
N VAL A 398 19.34 -10.46 4.31
CA VAL A 398 18.07 -9.76 4.14
C VAL A 398 18.25 -8.50 3.28
N ARG A 399 19.21 -7.63 3.62
CA ARG A 399 19.54 -6.43 2.84
C ARG A 399 19.88 -6.80 1.38
N THR A 400 20.52 -7.94 1.15
CA THR A 400 20.79 -8.47 -0.20
C THR A 400 19.52 -8.81 -0.98
N PHE A 401 18.62 -9.64 -0.45
CA PHE A 401 17.40 -10.04 -1.17
C PHE A 401 16.31 -8.96 -1.21
N VAL A 402 16.41 -7.93 -0.37
CA VAL A 402 15.66 -6.67 -0.49
C VAL A 402 16.15 -5.84 -1.69
N GLY A 403 17.44 -5.91 -2.00
CA GLY A 403 18.10 -5.14 -3.07
C GLY A 403 18.93 -3.95 -2.57
N ARG A 404 19.36 -3.93 -1.30
CA ARG A 404 20.27 -2.95 -0.67
C ARG A 404 21.68 -3.54 -0.56
N HIS A 405 22.31 -3.80 -1.71
CA HIS A 405 23.58 -4.54 -1.78
C HIS A 405 24.75 -3.82 -1.09
N HIS A 406 24.81 -2.48 -1.15
CA HIS A 406 25.87 -1.71 -0.49
C HIS A 406 25.80 -1.84 1.04
N SER A 407 24.60 -1.76 1.62
CA SER A 407 24.34 -1.93 3.06
C SER A 407 24.64 -3.37 3.53
N ALA A 408 24.38 -4.38 2.68
CA ALA A 408 24.79 -5.75 2.96
C ALA A 408 26.33 -5.91 2.95
N LEU A 409 27.05 -5.18 2.10
CA LEU A 409 28.52 -5.14 2.10
C LEU A 409 29.08 -4.41 3.32
N ALA A 410 28.36 -3.41 3.87
CA ALA A 410 28.74 -2.78 5.13
C ALA A 410 28.71 -3.79 6.30
N ASP A 411 27.62 -4.58 6.43
CA ASP A 411 27.54 -5.65 7.44
C ASP A 411 28.66 -6.69 7.25
N LEU A 412 28.95 -7.09 6.00
CA LEU A 412 30.03 -8.04 5.67
C LEU A 412 31.42 -7.48 6.05
N ASN A 413 31.67 -6.19 5.86
CA ASN A 413 32.91 -5.55 6.29
C ASN A 413 33.03 -5.53 7.82
N THR A 414 31.93 -5.28 8.54
CA THR A 414 31.89 -5.33 10.01
C THR A 414 32.22 -6.76 10.51
N ILE A 415 31.60 -7.79 9.94
CA ILE A 415 31.90 -9.20 10.23
C ILE A 415 33.39 -9.52 10.02
N GLN A 416 34.00 -9.02 8.93
CA GLN A 416 35.42 -9.21 8.66
C GLN A 416 36.32 -8.47 9.66
N SER A 417 35.88 -7.34 10.22
CA SER A 417 36.61 -6.61 11.26
C SER A 417 36.54 -7.27 12.64
N GLN A 418 35.45 -7.97 12.95
CA GLN A 418 35.21 -8.74 14.18
C GLN A 418 35.87 -10.15 14.15
N ALA A 419 36.73 -10.45 13.18
CA ALA A 419 37.24 -11.79 12.89
C ALA A 419 38.17 -12.36 13.99
N GLY A 420 37.55 -12.90 15.04
CA GLY A 420 38.18 -13.49 16.21
C GLY A 420 37.24 -13.59 17.42
N GLU A 421 36.20 -12.77 17.46
CA GLU A 421 35.29 -12.60 18.62
C GLU A 421 34.05 -13.52 18.56
N GLY A 422 34.20 -14.70 17.95
CA GLY A 422 33.09 -15.64 17.77
C GLY A 422 32.72 -16.39 19.05
N ASP A 423 31.48 -16.18 19.53
CA ASP A 423 30.75 -16.97 20.54
C ASP A 423 30.97 -18.50 20.40
N GLY A 424 31.05 -19.00 19.16
CA GLY A 424 31.32 -20.41 18.86
C GLY A 424 30.07 -21.28 18.96
N LYS A 425 29.09 -20.91 19.82
CA LYS A 425 27.72 -21.44 19.78
C LYS A 425 27.04 -21.16 18.43
N ARG A 426 27.31 -19.99 17.83
CA ARG A 426 26.74 -19.53 16.56
C ARG A 426 27.80 -19.32 15.46
N PRO A 427 28.23 -20.39 14.76
CA PRO A 427 29.19 -20.27 13.67
C PRO A 427 28.60 -19.54 12.46
N LEU A 428 29.43 -18.78 11.73
CA LEU A 428 29.01 -18.06 10.53
C LEU A 428 28.38 -19.00 9.48
N PRO A 429 27.30 -18.60 8.78
CA PRO A 429 26.59 -19.49 7.86
C PRO A 429 27.43 -19.94 6.65
N GLU A 430 27.26 -21.20 6.23
CA GLU A 430 27.97 -21.85 5.09
C GLU A 430 27.81 -21.16 3.72
N TRP A 431 26.91 -20.18 3.64
CA TRP A 431 26.51 -19.45 2.44
C TRP A 431 26.95 -17.98 2.43
N LEU A 432 27.62 -17.48 3.47
CA LEU A 432 27.93 -16.05 3.62
C LEU A 432 28.77 -15.49 2.46
N ASP A 433 29.70 -16.29 1.94
CA ASP A 433 30.53 -15.96 0.78
C ASP A 433 29.75 -15.93 -0.55
N LEU A 434 28.58 -16.57 -0.63
CA LEU A 434 27.66 -16.44 -1.77
C LEU A 434 26.96 -15.07 -1.78
N ILE A 435 26.63 -14.56 -0.59
CA ILE A 435 26.01 -13.23 -0.44
C ILE A 435 27.02 -12.14 -0.81
N GLU A 436 28.26 -12.24 -0.31
CA GLU A 436 29.36 -11.36 -0.72
C GLU A 436 29.62 -11.45 -2.24
N ALA A 437 29.70 -12.67 -2.79
CA ALA A 437 29.89 -12.88 -4.21
C ALA A 437 28.75 -12.35 -5.08
N TYR A 438 27.51 -12.40 -4.59
CA TYR A 438 26.38 -11.82 -5.30
C TYR A 438 26.48 -10.28 -5.33
N CYS A 439 26.69 -9.65 -4.17
CA CYS A 439 26.74 -8.19 -4.03
C CYS A 439 27.97 -7.54 -4.70
N LEU A 440 29.12 -8.23 -4.75
CA LEU A 440 30.34 -7.79 -5.45
C LEU A 440 30.40 -8.21 -6.93
N TYR A 441 29.38 -8.91 -7.44
CA TYR A 441 29.34 -9.49 -8.79
C TYR A 441 30.56 -10.39 -9.13
N LYS A 442 30.68 -11.50 -8.38
CA LYS A 442 31.69 -12.57 -8.54
C LYS A 442 31.02 -13.88 -9.03
N PRO A 443 30.49 -13.93 -10.27
CA PRO A 443 29.69 -15.07 -10.76
C PRO A 443 30.45 -16.42 -10.75
N GLU A 444 31.77 -16.41 -10.86
CA GLU A 444 32.62 -17.59 -10.81
C GLU A 444 32.62 -18.29 -9.43
N VAL A 445 32.38 -17.54 -8.34
CA VAL A 445 32.20 -18.11 -7.00
C VAL A 445 30.86 -18.84 -6.91
N LEU A 446 29.80 -18.27 -7.49
CA LEU A 446 28.48 -18.90 -7.56
C LEU A 446 28.53 -20.15 -8.44
N GLU A 447 29.13 -20.08 -9.63
CA GLU A 447 29.28 -21.23 -10.54
C GLU A 447 30.00 -22.39 -9.85
N LYS A 448 31.12 -22.13 -9.16
CA LYS A 448 31.85 -23.14 -8.39
C LYS A 448 30.99 -23.77 -7.29
N ALA A 449 30.16 -22.97 -6.60
CA ALA A 449 29.31 -23.45 -5.52
C ALA A 449 28.09 -24.26 -5.95
N THR A 450 27.74 -24.28 -7.26
CA THR A 450 26.71 -25.21 -7.81
C THR A 450 27.08 -26.69 -7.64
N ARG A 451 28.36 -26.98 -7.36
CA ARG A 451 28.94 -28.32 -7.24
C ARG A 451 28.91 -28.88 -5.81
N ASP A 452 28.41 -28.10 -4.86
CA ASP A 452 28.28 -28.46 -3.44
C ASP A 452 26.81 -28.70 -3.08
N GLU A 453 26.49 -29.85 -2.48
CA GLU A 453 25.11 -30.28 -2.24
C GLU A 453 24.32 -29.37 -1.29
N ASN A 454 24.98 -28.70 -0.35
CA ASN A 454 24.33 -27.77 0.57
C ASN A 454 24.13 -26.39 -0.05
N ARG A 455 25.14 -25.90 -0.77
CA ARG A 455 25.24 -24.53 -1.28
C ARG A 455 24.62 -24.33 -2.67
N LYS A 456 24.50 -25.40 -3.48
CA LYS A 456 23.96 -25.33 -4.85
C LYS A 456 22.62 -24.61 -4.95
N TYR A 457 21.74 -24.80 -3.97
CA TYR A 457 20.40 -24.22 -3.96
C TYR A 457 20.45 -22.70 -4.03
N MET A 458 21.28 -22.07 -3.19
CA MET A 458 21.42 -20.62 -3.17
C MET A 458 22.29 -20.12 -4.33
N ALA A 459 23.36 -20.85 -4.67
CA ALA A 459 24.24 -20.50 -5.78
C ALA A 459 23.49 -20.41 -7.13
N ILE A 460 22.60 -21.37 -7.41
CA ILE A 460 21.77 -21.38 -8.63
C ILE A 460 20.79 -20.19 -8.65
N TYR A 461 20.12 -19.90 -7.54
CA TYR A 461 19.17 -18.78 -7.46
C TYR A 461 19.86 -17.41 -7.60
N LEU A 462 20.96 -17.19 -6.89
CA LEU A 462 21.77 -15.96 -7.00
C LEU A 462 22.34 -15.79 -8.42
N SER A 463 22.74 -16.87 -9.09
CA SER A 463 23.18 -16.84 -10.49
C SER A 463 22.05 -16.42 -11.45
N ALA A 464 20.80 -16.86 -11.18
CA ALA A 464 19.63 -16.45 -11.95
C ALA A 464 19.21 -14.99 -11.68
N LEU A 465 19.45 -14.48 -10.47
CA LEU A 465 19.26 -13.05 -10.17
C LEU A 465 20.30 -12.15 -10.84
N GLN A 466 21.56 -12.62 -10.98
CA GLN A 466 22.61 -11.88 -11.69
C GLN A 466 22.42 -11.81 -13.21
N THR A 467 21.74 -12.79 -13.81
CA THR A 467 21.55 -12.79 -15.28
C THR A 467 20.53 -11.79 -15.76
N ASP A 468 20.93 -10.97 -16.74
CA ASP A 468 20.10 -9.97 -17.37
C ASP A 468 19.61 -10.42 -18.76
N PRO A 469 18.29 -10.60 -18.98
CA PRO A 469 17.75 -10.98 -20.29
C PRO A 469 17.88 -9.90 -21.36
N GLU A 470 18.12 -8.64 -20.99
CA GLU A 470 18.34 -7.53 -21.95
C GLU A 470 19.82 -7.42 -22.38
N LEU A 471 20.76 -8.00 -21.62
CA LEU A 471 22.20 -8.03 -21.96
C LEU A 471 22.65 -9.38 -22.55
N ASP A 472 22.24 -10.50 -21.95
CA ASP A 472 22.47 -11.85 -22.50
C ASP A 472 21.25 -12.75 -22.26
N ALA A 473 20.28 -12.66 -23.18
CA ALA A 473 19.11 -13.51 -23.25
C ALA A 473 19.42 -15.02 -23.27
N LYS A 474 20.58 -15.45 -23.78
CA LYS A 474 20.95 -16.87 -23.86
C LYS A 474 21.41 -17.37 -22.48
N GLN A 475 22.28 -16.61 -21.81
CA GLN A 475 22.73 -16.94 -20.46
C GLN A 475 21.58 -16.85 -19.46
N ALA A 476 20.71 -15.84 -19.58
CA ALA A 476 19.50 -15.71 -18.76
C ALA A 476 18.58 -16.95 -18.88
N MET A 477 18.23 -17.37 -20.11
CA MET A 477 17.47 -18.61 -20.31
C MET A 477 18.18 -19.84 -19.71
N SER A 478 19.50 -19.96 -19.85
CA SER A 478 20.27 -21.07 -19.28
C SER A 478 20.21 -21.12 -17.75
N SER A 479 20.26 -19.95 -17.09
CA SER A 479 20.09 -19.84 -15.63
C SER A 479 18.66 -20.16 -15.19
N TYR A 480 17.63 -19.61 -15.86
CA TYR A 480 16.22 -19.88 -15.51
C TYR A 480 15.84 -21.34 -15.73
N GLU A 481 16.33 -21.97 -16.81
CA GLU A 481 16.21 -23.41 -17.07
C GLU A 481 16.88 -24.26 -15.98
N THR A 482 18.03 -23.83 -15.46
CA THR A 482 18.76 -24.52 -14.39
C THR A 482 18.02 -24.39 -13.05
N LEU A 483 17.46 -23.22 -12.76
CA LEU A 483 16.65 -22.97 -11.57
C LEU A 483 15.32 -23.72 -11.58
N LEU A 484 14.59 -23.75 -12.71
CA LEU A 484 13.32 -24.50 -12.81
C LEU A 484 13.51 -26.03 -12.75
N LYS A 485 14.70 -26.55 -13.09
CA LYS A 485 15.05 -27.98 -12.88
C LYS A 485 15.37 -28.31 -11.42
N LEU A 486 15.70 -27.31 -10.61
CA LEU A 486 15.96 -27.44 -9.17
C LEU A 486 14.69 -27.22 -8.36
N GLU A 487 13.88 -26.23 -8.74
CA GLU A 487 12.63 -25.83 -8.10
C GLU A 487 11.59 -25.47 -9.18
N PRO A 488 10.80 -26.45 -9.65
CA PRO A 488 9.77 -26.21 -10.66
C PRO A 488 8.68 -25.22 -10.23
N ALA A 489 8.42 -25.08 -8.92
CA ALA A 489 7.45 -24.13 -8.39
C ALA A 489 7.96 -22.67 -8.31
N CYS A 490 9.13 -22.36 -8.89
CA CYS A 490 9.72 -21.02 -8.86
C CYS A 490 9.06 -20.06 -9.87
N ILE A 491 7.93 -19.45 -9.50
CA ILE A 491 7.21 -18.46 -10.31
C ILE A 491 8.12 -17.32 -10.81
N ARG A 492 9.08 -16.83 -9.99
CA ARG A 492 10.00 -15.76 -10.40
C ARG A 492 10.80 -16.16 -11.64
N ALA A 493 11.34 -17.38 -11.67
CA ALA A 493 12.10 -17.89 -12.81
C ALA A 493 11.24 -18.04 -14.07
N LEU A 494 10.01 -18.56 -13.94
CA LEU A 494 9.09 -18.69 -15.07
C LEU A 494 8.66 -17.32 -15.61
N ASP A 495 8.38 -16.34 -14.73
CA ASP A 495 8.01 -15.00 -15.19
C ASP A 495 9.19 -14.27 -15.85
N GLN A 496 10.41 -14.39 -15.31
CA GLN A 496 11.62 -13.82 -15.93
C GLN A 496 11.89 -14.39 -17.34
N MET A 497 11.52 -15.64 -17.64
CA MET A 497 11.59 -16.16 -19.02
C MET A 497 10.72 -15.35 -20.01
N ASN A 498 9.65 -14.68 -19.58
CA ASN A 498 8.83 -13.83 -20.46
C ASN A 498 9.51 -12.53 -20.88
N ASP A 499 10.62 -12.16 -20.23
CA ASP A 499 11.41 -10.99 -20.63
C ASP A 499 12.44 -11.35 -21.74
N VAL A 500 12.51 -12.62 -22.18
CA VAL A 500 13.33 -13.07 -23.32
C VAL A 500 12.48 -13.18 -24.61
N PRO A 501 12.58 -12.22 -25.55
CA PRO A 501 11.63 -12.06 -26.64
C PRO A 501 11.92 -13.01 -27.81
N SER A 502 11.47 -14.27 -27.72
CA SER A 502 11.46 -15.19 -28.86
C SER A 502 10.18 -16.04 -28.91
N LEU A 503 9.66 -16.24 -30.13
CA LEU A 503 8.36 -16.86 -30.37
C LEU A 503 8.23 -18.26 -29.73
N GLY A 504 9.26 -19.11 -29.88
CA GLY A 504 9.26 -20.46 -29.30
C GLY A 504 9.28 -20.46 -27.77
N ASN A 505 10.07 -19.56 -27.15
CA ASN A 505 10.11 -19.40 -25.70
C ASN A 505 8.76 -18.92 -25.16
N LEU A 506 8.25 -17.79 -25.67
CA LEU A 506 7.01 -17.19 -25.19
C LEU A 506 5.79 -18.11 -25.41
N SER A 507 5.75 -18.86 -26.52
CA SER A 507 4.70 -19.86 -26.77
C SER A 507 4.73 -21.03 -25.78
N SER A 508 5.92 -21.46 -25.33
CA SER A 508 6.06 -22.51 -24.32
C SER A 508 5.73 -21.99 -22.91
N VAL A 509 6.28 -20.82 -22.56
CA VAL A 509 6.18 -20.19 -21.24
C VAL A 509 4.78 -19.63 -20.95
N THR A 510 4.02 -19.20 -21.96
CA THR A 510 2.59 -18.81 -21.83
C THR A 510 1.60 -19.94 -22.14
N GLY A 511 2.12 -21.10 -22.56
CA GLY A 511 1.36 -22.32 -22.85
C GLY A 511 1.59 -23.38 -21.77
N GLU A 512 2.15 -24.52 -22.19
CA GLU A 512 2.34 -25.74 -21.40
C GLU A 512 2.97 -25.49 -20.02
N ARG A 513 4.00 -24.66 -19.93
CA ARG A 513 4.72 -24.38 -18.67
C ARG A 513 3.87 -23.66 -17.61
N GLN A 514 2.84 -22.90 -18.03
CA GLN A 514 1.87 -22.36 -17.07
C GLN A 514 0.94 -23.44 -16.50
N TYR A 515 0.77 -24.58 -17.18
CA TYR A 515 0.01 -25.70 -16.64
C TYR A 515 0.88 -26.55 -15.70
N GLU A 516 2.12 -26.83 -16.08
CA GLU A 516 3.12 -27.51 -15.25
C GLU A 516 3.33 -26.80 -13.90
N LEU A 517 3.63 -25.49 -13.91
CA LEU A 517 3.84 -24.69 -12.69
C LEU A 517 2.68 -24.85 -11.69
N TRP A 518 1.43 -24.86 -12.16
CA TRP A 518 0.28 -24.95 -11.27
C TRP A 518 0.10 -26.32 -10.63
N GLU A 519 0.57 -27.41 -11.26
CA GLU A 519 0.61 -28.72 -10.59
C GLU A 519 1.63 -28.69 -9.43
N GLU A 520 2.82 -28.17 -9.69
CA GLU A 520 3.90 -28.01 -8.69
C GLU A 520 3.46 -27.11 -7.52
N LEU A 521 2.77 -25.98 -7.79
CA LEU A 521 2.20 -25.13 -6.76
C LEU A 521 1.16 -25.87 -5.90
N PHE A 522 0.37 -26.80 -6.45
CA PHE A 522 -0.56 -27.61 -5.65
C PHE A 522 0.16 -28.63 -4.75
N GLU A 523 1.29 -29.21 -5.18
CA GLU A 523 2.10 -30.10 -4.33
C GLU A 523 2.79 -29.31 -3.19
N LYS A 524 3.32 -28.12 -3.47
CA LYS A 524 3.85 -27.21 -2.43
C LYS A 524 2.77 -26.77 -1.44
N LEU A 525 1.53 -26.51 -1.91
CA LEU A 525 0.39 -26.23 -1.04
C LEU A 525 0.04 -27.46 -0.17
N GLN A 526 -0.01 -28.67 -0.73
CA GLN A 526 -0.28 -29.90 0.02
C GLN A 526 0.70 -30.11 1.19
N ALA A 527 1.99 -29.86 0.95
CA ALA A 527 3.05 -29.91 1.97
C ALA A 527 3.05 -28.72 2.97
N GLY A 528 2.21 -27.72 2.74
CA GLY A 528 2.09 -26.50 3.55
C GLY A 528 0.92 -26.51 4.54
N ASN A 529 0.77 -25.40 5.26
CA ASN A 529 -0.21 -25.24 6.35
C ASN A 529 -1.61 -24.85 5.84
N LEU A 530 -2.18 -25.70 4.98
CA LEU A 530 -3.52 -25.50 4.42
C LEU A 530 -4.66 -25.61 5.45
N PRO A 531 -5.69 -24.74 5.35
CA PRO A 531 -7.01 -24.98 5.91
C PRO A 531 -7.63 -26.28 5.34
N LYS A 532 -8.54 -26.89 6.10
CA LYS A 532 -9.06 -28.23 5.76
C LYS A 532 -9.73 -28.32 4.37
N ILE A 533 -10.64 -27.40 4.05
CA ILE A 533 -11.43 -27.45 2.80
C ILE A 533 -10.54 -27.43 1.54
N PRO A 534 -9.58 -26.50 1.35
CA PRO A 534 -8.67 -26.56 0.21
C PRO A 534 -7.74 -27.78 0.25
N ARG A 535 -7.31 -28.27 1.43
CA ARG A 535 -6.52 -29.52 1.53
C ARG A 535 -7.31 -30.73 1.02
N ASP A 536 -8.51 -30.97 1.53
CA ASP A 536 -9.37 -32.09 1.12
C ASP A 536 -9.60 -32.11 -0.41
N HIS A 537 -9.69 -30.94 -1.05
CA HIS A 537 -9.82 -30.83 -2.52
C HIS A 537 -8.50 -31.02 -3.28
N ILE A 538 -7.36 -30.56 -2.75
CA ILE A 538 -6.03 -30.76 -3.35
C ILE A 538 -5.63 -32.24 -3.27
N ASP A 539 -5.84 -32.89 -2.13
CA ASP A 539 -5.55 -34.32 -1.94
C ASP A 539 -6.33 -35.19 -2.94
N ALA A 540 -7.64 -34.94 -3.09
CA ALA A 540 -8.49 -35.65 -4.03
C ALA A 540 -8.09 -35.41 -5.51
N HIS A 541 -7.61 -34.22 -5.83
CA HIS A 541 -7.18 -33.81 -7.18
C HIS A 541 -5.82 -34.41 -7.56
N LEU A 542 -4.86 -34.40 -6.64
CA LEU A 542 -3.54 -34.99 -6.85
C LEU A 542 -3.61 -36.53 -6.91
N ALA A 543 -4.50 -37.17 -6.14
CA ALA A 543 -4.69 -38.62 -6.15
C ALA A 543 -5.30 -39.18 -7.45
N PHE A 544 -5.99 -38.37 -8.27
CA PHE A 544 -6.67 -38.85 -9.47
C PHE A 544 -5.70 -39.06 -10.65
N LEU A 545 -5.82 -40.21 -11.35
CA LEU A 545 -4.85 -40.60 -12.38
C LEU A 545 -5.06 -39.95 -13.76
N PHE A 546 -6.29 -39.57 -14.12
CA PHE A 546 -6.59 -38.99 -15.43
C PHE A 546 -6.55 -37.45 -15.35
N LYS A 547 -5.47 -36.85 -15.86
CA LYS A 547 -5.23 -35.41 -15.71
C LYS A 547 -6.24 -34.53 -16.46
N SER A 548 -6.92 -33.66 -15.71
CA SER A 548 -7.09 -32.24 -16.09
C SER A 548 -6.47 -31.34 -15.01
N LYS A 549 -5.28 -31.74 -14.52
CA LYS A 549 -4.73 -31.32 -13.22
C LYS A 549 -4.35 -29.83 -13.08
N ALA A 550 -4.43 -29.06 -14.16
CA ALA A 550 -4.23 -27.62 -14.14
C ALA A 550 -5.42 -26.82 -14.71
N ALA A 551 -6.63 -27.41 -14.74
CA ALA A 551 -7.85 -26.76 -15.22
C ALA A 551 -8.16 -25.43 -14.48
N LEU A 552 -8.53 -24.40 -15.24
CA LEU A 552 -8.74 -23.04 -14.74
C LEU A 552 -9.77 -23.00 -13.59
N SER A 553 -10.89 -23.74 -13.73
CA SER A 553 -11.93 -23.84 -12.69
C SER A 553 -11.48 -24.56 -11.40
N PHE A 554 -10.39 -25.33 -11.42
CA PHE A 554 -9.77 -25.85 -10.19
C PHE A 554 -8.89 -24.79 -9.53
N ARG A 555 -8.05 -24.07 -10.29
CA ARG A 555 -7.27 -22.92 -9.79
C ARG A 555 -8.16 -21.87 -9.14
N GLU A 556 -9.24 -21.49 -9.83
CA GLU A 556 -10.25 -20.54 -9.36
C GLU A 556 -10.88 -20.99 -8.03
N ARG A 557 -11.28 -22.26 -7.93
CA ARG A 557 -11.87 -22.85 -6.72
C ARG A 557 -10.91 -22.85 -5.54
N ILE A 558 -9.66 -23.29 -5.72
CA ILE A 558 -8.67 -23.30 -4.63
C ILE A 558 -8.33 -21.88 -4.19
N THR A 559 -8.08 -20.97 -5.13
CA THR A 559 -7.81 -19.55 -4.86
C THR A 559 -8.96 -18.90 -4.09
N ARG A 560 -10.21 -19.14 -4.51
CA ARG A 560 -11.41 -18.67 -3.81
C ARG A 560 -11.53 -19.25 -2.39
N GLN A 561 -11.26 -20.55 -2.21
CA GLN A 561 -11.32 -21.22 -0.89
C GLN A 561 -10.24 -20.72 0.07
N MET A 562 -9.03 -20.43 -0.41
CA MET A 562 -7.97 -19.80 0.39
C MET A 562 -8.39 -18.36 0.78
N LYS A 563 -8.85 -17.56 -0.18
CA LYS A 563 -9.40 -16.20 0.05
C LYS A 563 -10.68 -16.16 0.91
N SER A 564 -11.34 -17.29 1.14
CA SER A 564 -12.52 -17.43 2.01
C SER A 564 -12.26 -18.26 3.27
N SER A 565 -11.00 -18.54 3.60
CA SER A 565 -10.63 -19.24 4.84
C SER A 565 -10.49 -18.25 6.00
N ASP A 566 -10.93 -18.67 7.19
CA ASP A 566 -10.82 -17.86 8.42
C ASP A 566 -9.38 -17.33 8.58
N SER A 567 -9.21 -16.00 8.63
CA SER A 567 -7.87 -15.42 8.69
C SER A 567 -7.13 -15.79 9.98
N THR A 568 -7.83 -16.28 11.00
CA THR A 568 -7.38 -16.31 12.39
C THR A 568 -6.48 -17.50 12.78
N GLN A 569 -6.22 -18.45 11.88
CA GLN A 569 -5.49 -19.70 12.23
C GLN A 569 -3.95 -19.57 12.25
N HIS A 570 -3.37 -18.81 11.31
CA HIS A 570 -1.91 -18.67 11.16
C HIS A 570 -1.54 -17.20 10.85
N GLU A 571 -0.25 -16.88 10.98
CA GLU A 571 0.34 -15.60 10.58
C GLU A 571 1.60 -15.85 9.73
N PRO A 572 1.73 -15.29 8.51
CA PRO A 572 0.68 -14.64 7.72
C PRO A 572 -0.53 -15.55 7.46
N SER A 573 -1.69 -14.98 7.17
CA SER A 573 -2.94 -15.76 7.08
C SER A 573 -3.02 -16.66 5.83
N ALA A 574 -3.95 -17.61 5.83
CA ALA A 574 -4.26 -18.39 4.62
C ALA A 574 -4.99 -17.55 3.52
N ASN A 575 -5.64 -16.45 3.91
CA ASN A 575 -6.32 -15.54 2.99
C ASN A 575 -5.29 -14.76 2.15
N ALA A 576 -4.28 -14.17 2.78
CA ALA A 576 -3.18 -13.49 2.08
C ALA A 576 -2.40 -14.44 1.13
N LEU A 577 -2.23 -15.72 1.48
CA LEU A 577 -1.70 -16.73 0.54
C LEU A 577 -2.64 -16.95 -0.66
N GLY A 578 -3.96 -16.94 -0.41
CA GLY A 578 -4.98 -16.92 -1.45
C GLY A 578 -4.93 -15.69 -2.35
N GLN A 579 -4.52 -14.51 -1.83
CA GLN A 579 -4.26 -13.34 -2.67
C GLN A 579 -3.05 -13.58 -3.56
N LEU A 580 -1.90 -14.02 -3.01
CA LEU A 580 -0.71 -14.32 -3.79
C LEU A 580 -0.98 -15.34 -4.92
N LEU A 581 -1.87 -16.32 -4.71
CA LEU A 581 -2.32 -17.24 -5.76
C LEU A 581 -3.18 -16.55 -6.85
N GLN A 582 -3.96 -15.52 -6.51
CA GLN A 582 -4.64 -14.68 -7.50
C GLN A 582 -3.67 -13.73 -8.22
N GLU A 583 -2.69 -13.16 -7.54
CA GLU A 583 -1.63 -12.35 -8.15
C GLU A 583 -0.85 -13.15 -9.20
N VAL A 584 -0.45 -14.38 -8.87
CA VAL A 584 0.18 -15.32 -9.81
C VAL A 584 -0.74 -15.62 -11.00
N SER A 585 -2.05 -15.78 -10.75
CA SER A 585 -3.04 -15.95 -11.82
C SER A 585 -3.13 -14.73 -12.73
N TYR A 586 -3.17 -13.52 -12.18
CA TYR A 586 -3.28 -12.27 -12.92
C TYR A 586 -2.02 -11.99 -13.77
N LEU A 587 -0.83 -12.17 -13.18
CA LEU A 587 0.45 -12.02 -13.86
C LEU A 587 0.55 -12.96 -15.07
N LEU A 588 0.30 -14.26 -14.88
CA LEU A 588 0.39 -15.26 -15.94
C LEU A 588 -0.65 -15.06 -17.05
N VAL A 589 -1.86 -14.60 -16.70
CA VAL A 589 -2.88 -14.18 -17.66
C VAL A 589 -2.40 -12.96 -18.46
N CYS A 590 -1.84 -11.93 -17.82
CA CYS A 590 -1.31 -10.75 -18.50
C CYS A 590 -0.15 -11.11 -19.44
N ARG A 591 0.80 -11.98 -19.03
CA ARG A 591 1.87 -12.47 -19.92
C ARG A 591 1.30 -13.18 -21.14
N LYS A 592 0.27 -14.01 -20.96
CA LYS A 592 -0.40 -14.75 -22.04
C LYS A 592 -1.16 -13.83 -22.99
N MET A 593 -1.94 -12.87 -22.49
CA MET A 593 -2.61 -11.89 -23.36
C MET A 593 -1.59 -11.04 -24.13
N ARG A 594 -0.52 -10.60 -23.45
CA ARG A 594 0.57 -9.85 -24.08
C ARG A 594 1.29 -10.66 -25.18
N PHE A 595 1.48 -11.96 -25.00
CA PHE A 595 2.03 -12.81 -26.06
C PHE A 595 1.10 -12.87 -27.28
N LEU A 596 -0.21 -13.03 -27.06
CA LEU A 596 -1.21 -13.08 -28.13
C LEU A 596 -1.34 -11.74 -28.88
N THR A 597 -1.27 -10.61 -28.18
CA THR A 597 -1.34 -9.26 -28.79
C THR A 597 -0.01 -8.79 -29.37
N ASP A 598 1.02 -8.64 -28.53
CA ASP A 598 2.25 -7.90 -28.86
C ASP A 598 3.22 -8.73 -29.72
N PHE A 599 3.13 -10.07 -29.68
CA PHE A 599 4.06 -10.99 -30.36
C PHE A 599 3.42 -11.87 -31.43
N PHE A 600 2.19 -12.36 -31.21
CA PHE A 600 1.51 -13.26 -32.14
C PHE A 600 0.47 -12.54 -33.02
N SER A 601 0.08 -11.30 -32.66
CA SER A 601 -0.84 -10.43 -33.41
C SER A 601 -2.19 -11.08 -33.75
N VAL A 602 -2.75 -11.86 -32.82
CA VAL A 602 -4.06 -12.51 -32.96
C VAL A 602 -5.11 -11.88 -32.05
N ASN A 603 -6.39 -12.07 -32.40
CA ASN A 603 -7.50 -11.75 -31.51
C ASN A 603 -7.39 -12.56 -30.20
N PRO A 604 -7.37 -11.90 -29.02
CA PRO A 604 -7.29 -12.57 -27.73
C PRO A 604 -8.64 -12.61 -26.99
N ASP A 605 -9.73 -12.11 -27.56
CA ASP A 605 -10.98 -11.86 -26.81
C ASP A 605 -11.58 -13.15 -26.24
N ASN A 606 -11.56 -14.23 -27.01
CA ASN A 606 -11.93 -15.59 -26.56
C ASN A 606 -11.01 -16.13 -25.43
N GLN A 607 -9.79 -15.61 -25.30
CA GLN A 607 -8.87 -15.94 -24.21
C GLN A 607 -9.04 -14.97 -23.02
N ILE A 608 -9.47 -13.72 -23.23
CA ILE A 608 -9.87 -12.81 -22.15
C ILE A 608 -11.07 -13.41 -21.42
N GLU A 609 -12.18 -13.67 -22.13
CA GLU A 609 -13.42 -14.26 -21.58
C GLU A 609 -13.14 -15.58 -20.80
N LEU A 610 -12.26 -16.44 -21.33
CA LEU A 610 -11.88 -17.71 -20.69
C LEU A 610 -11.11 -17.55 -19.37
N HIS A 611 -10.51 -16.38 -19.08
CA HIS A 611 -9.72 -16.15 -17.87
C HIS A 611 -10.28 -15.01 -16.97
N GLU A 612 -11.37 -14.32 -17.37
CA GLU A 612 -12.03 -13.29 -16.56
C GLU A 612 -12.38 -13.80 -15.14
N SER A 613 -12.85 -15.04 -14.99
CA SER A 613 -13.22 -15.61 -13.69
C SER A 613 -12.05 -15.85 -12.73
N LEU A 614 -10.82 -16.01 -13.25
CA LEU A 614 -9.60 -16.14 -12.44
C LEU A 614 -9.14 -14.80 -11.86
N VAL A 615 -9.32 -13.72 -12.61
CA VAL A 615 -8.91 -12.36 -12.23
C VAL A 615 -10.02 -11.57 -11.52
N ALA A 616 -11.23 -12.13 -11.43
CA ALA A 616 -12.36 -11.53 -10.74
C ALA A 616 -12.02 -11.20 -9.28
N GLY A 617 -12.16 -9.92 -8.90
CA GLY A 617 -11.82 -9.43 -7.56
C GLY A 617 -10.33 -9.14 -7.31
N HIS A 618 -9.49 -9.17 -8.34
CA HIS A 618 -8.16 -8.55 -8.33
C HIS A 618 -8.29 -7.04 -8.66
N PRO A 619 -7.54 -6.11 -8.02
CA PRO A 619 -7.69 -4.67 -8.26
C PRO A 619 -7.47 -4.23 -9.72
N TYR A 620 -6.50 -4.83 -10.41
CA TYR A 620 -6.25 -4.59 -11.84
C TYR A 620 -7.04 -5.55 -12.76
N GLY A 621 -7.89 -6.43 -12.18
CA GLY A 621 -8.75 -7.38 -12.90
C GLY A 621 -9.73 -6.74 -13.89
N PRO A 622 -10.46 -5.66 -13.53
CA PRO A 622 -11.40 -4.97 -14.43
C PRO A 622 -10.75 -4.41 -15.71
N TYR A 623 -9.43 -4.24 -15.73
CA TYR A 623 -8.69 -3.65 -16.86
C TYR A 623 -8.09 -4.72 -17.80
N LEU A 624 -8.38 -6.01 -17.62
CA LEU A 624 -7.89 -7.08 -18.51
C LEU A 624 -8.26 -6.83 -19.99
N LYS A 625 -9.34 -6.07 -20.24
CA LYS A 625 -9.76 -5.66 -21.59
C LYS A 625 -8.87 -4.62 -22.27
N ILE A 626 -7.81 -4.10 -21.64
CA ILE A 626 -6.75 -3.35 -22.36
C ILE A 626 -6.03 -4.17 -23.44
N TYR A 627 -6.14 -5.49 -23.41
CA TYR A 627 -5.63 -6.40 -24.45
C TYR A 627 -6.66 -6.71 -25.55
N SER A 628 -7.91 -6.21 -25.49
CA SER A 628 -8.96 -6.60 -26.43
C SER A 628 -8.67 -6.18 -27.87
N SER A 629 -9.17 -6.94 -28.85
CA SER A 629 -9.13 -6.51 -30.26
C SER A 629 -10.16 -5.42 -30.60
N ILE A 630 -11.08 -5.12 -29.67
CA ILE A 630 -12.15 -4.13 -29.82
C ILE A 630 -11.66 -2.78 -29.25
N PRO A 631 -11.40 -1.74 -30.07
CA PRO A 631 -10.80 -0.49 -29.57
C PRO A 631 -11.64 0.24 -28.51
N ALA A 632 -12.97 0.11 -28.57
CA ALA A 632 -13.88 0.69 -27.59
C ALA A 632 -13.75 0.05 -26.19
N ASP A 633 -13.53 -1.27 -26.12
CA ASP A 633 -13.29 -1.98 -24.86
C ASP A 633 -11.93 -1.57 -24.25
N VAL A 634 -10.91 -1.34 -25.08
CA VAL A 634 -9.60 -0.84 -24.65
C VAL A 634 -9.69 0.60 -24.11
N GLU A 635 -10.35 1.50 -24.86
CA GLU A 635 -10.56 2.90 -24.44
C GLU A 635 -11.38 2.99 -23.14
N ALA A 636 -12.45 2.19 -23.02
CA ALA A 636 -13.24 2.10 -21.80
C ALA A 636 -12.44 1.53 -20.63
N SER A 637 -11.53 0.56 -20.88
CA SER A 637 -10.66 0.00 -19.84
C SER A 637 -9.72 1.03 -19.26
N TYR A 638 -9.07 1.84 -20.09
CA TYR A 638 -8.17 2.91 -19.61
C TYR A 638 -8.92 4.02 -18.86
N LYS A 639 -10.10 4.43 -19.34
CA LYS A 639 -10.94 5.42 -18.64
C LYS A 639 -11.43 4.91 -17.28
N ASN A 640 -11.81 3.63 -17.20
CA ASN A 640 -12.16 2.97 -15.95
C ASN A 640 -10.96 2.89 -14.99
N MET A 641 -9.78 2.51 -15.50
CA MET A 641 -8.54 2.48 -14.72
C MET A 641 -8.19 3.84 -14.14
N PHE A 642 -8.18 4.91 -14.96
CA PHE A 642 -7.89 6.26 -14.47
C PHE A 642 -8.91 6.74 -13.41
N GLY A 643 -10.18 6.38 -13.55
CA GLY A 643 -11.23 6.70 -12.58
C GLY A 643 -11.27 5.84 -11.31
N SER A 644 -10.46 4.78 -11.18
CA SER A 644 -10.56 3.85 -10.03
C SER A 644 -9.28 3.09 -9.63
N TYR A 645 -8.10 3.49 -10.11
CA TYR A 645 -6.81 2.99 -9.59
C TYR A 645 -6.51 3.54 -8.18
N ASP A 646 -5.74 2.78 -7.40
CA ASP A 646 -5.14 3.30 -6.16
C ASP A 646 -3.76 3.90 -6.48
N PRO A 647 -3.54 5.22 -6.33
CA PRO A 647 -2.25 5.84 -6.56
C PRO A 647 -1.16 5.38 -5.57
N ASN A 648 -1.52 4.70 -4.49
CA ASN A 648 -0.61 4.20 -3.44
C ASN A 648 -0.25 2.71 -3.64
N GLU A 649 -0.82 2.03 -4.65
CA GLU A 649 -0.46 0.66 -5.04
C GLU A 649 -0.03 0.54 -6.51
N LEU A 650 0.15 1.68 -7.21
CA LEU A 650 0.58 1.72 -8.60
C LEU A 650 2.11 1.72 -8.70
N GLU A 651 2.69 0.74 -9.38
CA GLU A 651 4.14 0.54 -9.45
C GLU A 651 4.63 0.43 -10.90
N ILE A 652 5.91 0.74 -11.16
CA ILE A 652 6.49 0.59 -12.51
C ILE A 652 6.50 -0.88 -13.00
N SER A 653 6.33 -1.85 -12.10
CA SER A 653 6.04 -3.26 -12.44
C SER A 653 4.82 -3.42 -13.37
N VAL A 654 3.82 -2.53 -13.29
CA VAL A 654 2.63 -2.54 -14.16
C VAL A 654 2.84 -1.78 -15.49
N GLY A 655 4.09 -1.44 -15.84
CA GLY A 655 4.47 -0.46 -16.86
C GLY A 655 3.85 -0.54 -18.26
N LYS A 656 3.23 -1.66 -18.68
CA LYS A 656 2.40 -1.69 -19.91
C LYS A 656 1.09 -0.90 -19.74
N LEU A 657 0.39 -1.07 -18.61
CA LEU A 657 -0.84 -0.30 -18.31
C LEU A 657 -0.56 1.21 -18.29
N ILE A 658 0.58 1.62 -17.73
CA ILE A 658 1.01 3.03 -17.73
C ILE A 658 1.37 3.47 -19.16
N THR A 659 2.26 2.75 -19.84
CA THR A 659 2.79 3.11 -21.17
C THR A 659 1.70 3.24 -22.22
N ASP A 660 0.86 2.22 -22.35
CA ASP A 660 -0.10 2.12 -23.45
C ASP A 660 -1.29 3.08 -23.23
N SER A 661 -1.55 3.51 -21.99
CA SER A 661 -2.62 4.49 -21.65
C SER A 661 -2.44 5.86 -22.32
N TYR A 662 -1.20 6.25 -22.67
CA TYR A 662 -0.91 7.45 -23.45
C TYR A 662 -1.66 7.50 -24.80
N GLY A 663 -2.03 6.32 -25.35
CA GLY A 663 -2.83 6.23 -26.58
C GLY A 663 -4.34 6.46 -26.41
N TYR A 664 -4.86 6.53 -25.17
CA TYR A 664 -6.30 6.45 -24.86
C TYR A 664 -6.81 7.48 -23.83
N LEU A 665 -5.92 8.12 -23.07
CA LEU A 665 -6.24 9.15 -22.07
C LEU A 665 -5.79 10.55 -22.51
N GLN A 666 -6.07 11.60 -21.74
CA GLN A 666 -5.39 12.88 -21.93
C GLN A 666 -3.93 12.80 -21.44
N TYR A 667 -3.10 13.77 -21.84
CA TYR A 667 -1.69 13.79 -21.47
C TYR A 667 -1.50 13.97 -19.97
N GLU A 668 -2.36 14.79 -19.36
CA GLU A 668 -2.43 15.09 -17.95
C GLU A 668 -2.78 13.83 -17.13
N ASP A 669 -3.81 13.09 -17.56
CA ASP A 669 -4.24 11.82 -16.95
C ASP A 669 -3.12 10.76 -16.99
N TYR A 670 -2.46 10.62 -18.15
CA TYR A 670 -1.31 9.73 -18.34
C TYR A 670 -0.14 10.14 -17.44
N MET A 671 0.15 11.43 -17.34
CA MET A 671 1.21 11.95 -16.47
C MET A 671 0.89 11.66 -15.01
N GLN A 672 -0.36 11.83 -14.56
CA GLN A 672 -0.77 11.52 -13.18
C GLN A 672 -0.60 10.03 -12.84
N LEU A 673 -0.94 9.11 -13.76
CA LEU A 673 -0.66 7.67 -13.60
C LEU A 673 0.84 7.39 -13.52
N LYS A 674 1.62 7.98 -14.42
CA LYS A 674 3.07 7.78 -14.51
C LYS A 674 3.80 8.36 -13.29
N ASP A 675 3.39 9.53 -12.80
CA ASP A 675 3.99 10.21 -11.64
C ASP A 675 3.62 9.51 -10.31
N ALA A 676 2.39 8.97 -10.17
CA ALA A 676 2.05 8.10 -9.05
C ALA A 676 2.95 6.84 -9.00
N ALA A 677 3.18 6.20 -10.15
CA ALA A 677 4.06 5.03 -10.25
C ALA A 677 5.54 5.34 -9.98
N VAL A 678 6.00 6.57 -10.24
CA VAL A 678 7.35 7.04 -9.92
C VAL A 678 7.50 7.39 -8.44
N ASN A 679 6.50 8.04 -7.82
CA ASN A 679 6.52 8.36 -6.38
C ASN A 679 6.57 7.09 -5.50
N ASN A 680 5.99 5.98 -5.97
CA ASN A 680 6.00 4.69 -5.27
C ASN A 680 7.32 3.90 -5.38
N LEU A 681 8.33 4.40 -6.12
CA LEU A 681 9.65 3.77 -6.22
C LEU A 681 10.42 3.85 -4.91
N ASP A 682 11.09 2.76 -4.55
CA ASP A 682 11.99 2.70 -3.42
C ASP A 682 13.48 2.73 -3.83
N PRO A 683 14.39 3.09 -2.90
CA PRO A 683 15.82 3.03 -3.14
C PRO A 683 16.34 1.58 -3.03
N VAL A 684 15.84 0.68 -3.88
CA VAL A 684 16.28 -0.72 -4.01
C VAL A 684 16.63 -1.05 -5.47
N PHE A 685 17.56 -1.99 -5.67
CA PHE A 685 18.15 -2.24 -6.99
C PHE A 685 17.13 -2.58 -8.09
N TYR A 686 16.09 -3.37 -7.77
CA TYR A 686 15.10 -3.80 -8.77
C TYR A 686 14.22 -2.64 -9.26
N ASP A 687 13.72 -1.80 -8.35
CA ASP A 687 12.92 -0.61 -8.65
C ASP A 687 13.65 0.32 -9.64
N GLN A 688 14.90 0.69 -9.31
CA GLN A 688 15.70 1.61 -10.13
C GLN A 688 16.10 0.99 -11.48
N LEU A 689 16.31 -0.33 -11.52
CA LEU A 689 16.51 -1.07 -12.76
C LEU A 689 15.24 -1.11 -13.64
N GLN A 690 14.04 -1.24 -13.06
CA GLN A 690 12.81 -1.17 -13.85
C GLN A 690 12.51 0.27 -14.30
N TYR A 691 12.78 1.28 -13.48
CA TYR A 691 12.57 2.69 -13.82
C TYR A 691 13.45 3.13 -14.98
N SER A 692 14.76 2.86 -14.94
CA SER A 692 15.67 3.14 -16.06
C SER A 692 15.23 2.45 -17.36
N ARG A 693 14.83 1.16 -17.30
CA ARG A 693 14.28 0.43 -18.46
C ARG A 693 12.99 1.03 -18.99
N PHE A 694 12.09 1.47 -18.12
CA PHE A 694 10.84 2.15 -18.49
C PHE A 694 11.14 3.45 -19.25
N LEU A 695 12.01 4.31 -18.71
CA LEU A 695 12.42 5.57 -19.35
C LEU A 695 13.11 5.36 -20.71
N VAL A 696 14.01 4.37 -20.82
CA VAL A 696 14.69 4.03 -22.06
C VAL A 696 13.71 3.54 -23.13
N LYS A 697 12.74 2.69 -22.76
CA LYS A 697 11.70 2.18 -23.68
C LYS A 697 10.75 3.30 -24.14
N GLN A 698 10.39 4.21 -23.24
CA GLN A 698 9.64 5.43 -23.54
C GLN A 698 10.41 6.47 -24.38
N ARG A 699 11.74 6.33 -24.50
CA ARG A 699 12.66 7.38 -25.02
C ARG A 699 12.55 8.71 -24.27
N ALA A 700 12.01 8.69 -23.06
CA ALA A 700 11.61 9.86 -22.28
C ALA A 700 12.64 10.20 -21.20
N TYR A 701 13.93 10.20 -21.56
CA TYR A 701 15.03 10.46 -20.64
C TYR A 701 15.90 11.65 -21.09
N SER A 702 16.43 12.37 -20.11
CA SER A 702 17.56 13.29 -20.29
C SER A 702 18.84 12.62 -19.79
N ARG A 703 20.02 13.13 -20.19
CA ARG A 703 21.30 12.66 -19.61
C ARG A 703 21.37 12.88 -18.10
N ASN A 704 20.78 13.97 -17.61
CA ASN A 704 20.72 14.30 -16.18
C ASN A 704 19.93 13.22 -15.42
N LEU A 705 18.72 12.90 -15.87
CA LEU A 705 17.90 11.84 -15.28
C LEU A 705 18.60 10.46 -15.35
N LEU A 706 19.32 10.21 -16.45
CA LEU A 706 20.31 9.12 -16.58
C LEU A 706 21.28 9.06 -15.39
N GLY A 707 22.00 10.16 -15.16
CA GLY A 707 23.02 10.31 -14.13
C GLY A 707 22.49 10.30 -12.70
N ASP A 708 21.29 10.81 -12.47
CA ASP A 708 20.64 10.79 -11.15
C ASP A 708 20.25 9.36 -10.76
N ILE A 709 19.60 8.60 -11.65
CA ILE A 709 19.30 7.18 -11.41
C ILE A 709 20.58 6.36 -11.28
N ALA A 710 21.61 6.63 -12.10
CA ALA A 710 22.90 5.96 -12.00
C ALA A 710 23.60 6.22 -10.64
N ARG A 711 23.48 7.43 -10.09
CA ARG A 711 24.01 7.79 -8.76
C ARG A 711 23.30 6.99 -7.66
N THR A 712 21.98 7.00 -7.66
CA THR A 712 21.17 6.21 -6.72
C THR A 712 21.44 4.71 -6.85
N MET A 713 21.63 4.18 -8.06
CA MET A 713 22.03 2.77 -8.25
C MET A 713 23.46 2.46 -7.76
N LEU A 714 24.38 3.42 -7.77
CA LEU A 714 25.72 3.27 -7.16
C LEU A 714 25.64 3.23 -5.63
N GLU A 715 24.83 4.09 -5.02
CA GLU A 715 24.60 4.13 -3.57
C GLU A 715 23.95 2.82 -3.06
N ILE A 716 23.03 2.25 -3.86
CA ILE A 716 22.31 1.01 -3.52
C ILE A 716 23.14 -0.24 -3.84
N SER A 717 23.83 -0.25 -4.98
CA SER A 717 24.28 -1.48 -5.66
C SER A 717 25.46 -1.23 -6.62
N PRO A 718 26.65 -0.86 -6.11
CA PRO A 718 27.72 -0.30 -6.94
C PRO A 718 28.38 -1.28 -7.93
N HIS A 719 28.34 -2.59 -7.66
CA HIS A 719 29.10 -3.58 -8.45
C HIS A 719 28.29 -4.32 -9.53
N GLN A 720 26.97 -4.14 -9.60
CA GLN A 720 26.16 -4.84 -10.60
C GLN A 720 26.40 -4.26 -12.01
N PRO A 721 26.49 -5.10 -13.07
CA PRO A 721 26.82 -4.63 -14.42
C PRO A 721 25.90 -3.53 -14.95
N GLN A 722 24.61 -3.56 -14.58
CA GLN A 722 23.62 -2.57 -14.98
C GLN A 722 23.93 -1.19 -14.38
N THR A 723 24.28 -1.14 -13.09
CA THR A 723 24.74 0.09 -12.42
C THR A 723 25.97 0.66 -13.11
N ILE A 724 26.97 -0.19 -13.36
CA ILE A 724 28.25 0.21 -13.96
C ILE A 724 28.03 0.71 -15.40
N ALA A 725 27.25 -0.01 -16.21
CA ALA A 725 26.94 0.37 -17.59
C ALA A 725 26.15 1.69 -17.66
N MET A 726 25.12 1.85 -16.82
CA MET A 726 24.31 3.07 -16.79
C MET A 726 25.12 4.28 -16.34
N ASN A 727 25.99 4.14 -15.34
CA ASN A 727 26.90 5.20 -14.94
C ASN A 727 27.91 5.55 -16.05
N ILE A 728 28.42 4.55 -16.78
CA ILE A 728 29.29 4.77 -17.95
C ILE A 728 28.54 5.51 -19.07
N ASP A 729 27.26 5.21 -19.32
CA ASP A 729 26.47 5.86 -20.37
C ASP A 729 25.97 7.26 -19.98
N ALA A 730 25.72 7.53 -18.70
CA ALA A 730 25.39 8.85 -18.18
C ALA A 730 26.57 9.85 -18.24
N ASN A 731 27.80 9.35 -18.24
CA ASN A 731 29.04 10.16 -18.30
C ASN A 731 29.65 10.27 -19.72
N LYS A 732 28.91 9.87 -20.77
CA LYS A 732 29.22 10.13 -22.19
C LYS A 732 28.37 11.29 -22.72
#